data_AF-A0AA36I1A9-F1
#
_entry.id   AF-A0AA36I1A9-F1
#
_cell.length_a   1.000
_cell.length_b   1.000
_cell.length_c   1.000
_cell.angle_alpha   90.00
_cell.angle_beta   90.00
_cell.angle_gamma   90.00
#
_symmetry.space_group_name_H-M   'P 1'
#
loop_
_entity.id
_entity.type
_entity.pdbx_description
1 polymer ?
#
loop_
_entity_poly.entity_id
_entity_poly.type
_entity_poly.pdbx_seq_one_letter_code
_entity_poly.pdbx_strand_id
1 'polypeptide(L)'
;MGDCQTKEQVTERLEAEEEQLKRDFELSLEALKECDQLTRVPHLLIEIRSLGFVEIQGKDTGGIYQKLDSWLKQHWRATEKTQDLILKCAEEQTCGCCGFAPEFAVGTLEPHHALCDKSYTLGEMSADGKVLSNHTYKNRGSEGENNMGKLTMQLAQFLTNECGWTLQVCDSGNLGWQGDTREQQMKFKAPHPLNLIAPLVMIELRQVGYIELNGQDKDGIYSKLGGFFQTAWQASEVEADPEYCDRKFQTSAFKSRGSEGENNMGQRTMELVDFMVKQCQWTMVTCNTGNFGRKGDQREQQLVFRNDEFVQHGVDHIMVELRTAGYVEINGMHDAQDLQPELMRFMVQQWRCKEYQKYTWEDTEKYCDLKYTAAEDLFTCEGLTNNLGKRTIELADFLAQHGWALLLCNGGSVTPEPNTEPNRIIREQQVKFTRTTPEKAKAPLLMIELRTVPYTDRPPSWHGYIEICGRDTNGVHGHLDRFITQYMQGNCISRAAGHCDLMYQTSKFRKKPSCFGDDRSCYMTGESNIGKWTMRLCDFMVDHLGEWDLIVCNSDNLNRSFTYGQGLDKKINSVTAREMQLVFRHKTGGRGVFMSSSNAAPLGRPPLQPPPYWQEPGCIDGTVGHKLVPGSPDELSWMQEVLDGTFKNKVTRDRKDGQPLADRFVAVQCVRSEHPGLWDRFAERRRLVAAACRGFGDFVEPKTMAAAPGLAQRCVHAAVGNPANQAYLLHGTNPTSAVAILQNSFTVDFAGKSAGTMFGPGVYLAESSTKADEYARDDAGGEYDGLYALLVCKAVLGRSYVTEKAGDFRDQVLSGECGHVLGDREKAVGTFREFIFFHEASIYPEYAVFYRREKDGKVMARPERELAPTMMEMEDVEA
;
A
#
# COMPACT_ATOMS: atom_id res chain seq x y z
N MET A 1 -42.66 2.59 38.11
CA MET A 1 -42.76 1.16 37.71
C MET A 1 -42.65 1.17 36.19
N GLY A 2 -41.47 0.87 35.64
CA GLY A 2 -41.32 0.69 34.20
C GLY A 2 -41.80 -0.70 33.82
N ASP A 3 -42.47 -0.84 32.68
CA ASP A 3 -42.95 -2.12 32.16
C ASP A 3 -41.79 -3.14 32.11
N CYS A 4 -41.86 -4.17 32.97
CA CYS A 4 -40.93 -5.30 32.88
C CYS A 4 -41.27 -6.11 31.63
N GLN A 5 -40.30 -6.25 30.72
CA GLN A 5 -40.47 -7.10 29.54
C GLN A 5 -40.46 -8.58 29.96
N THR A 6 -41.37 -9.35 29.38
CA THR A 6 -41.40 -10.81 29.49
C THR A 6 -40.26 -11.45 28.69
N LYS A 7 -39.88 -12.69 29.02
CA LYS A 7 -38.88 -13.45 28.26
C LYS A 7 -39.25 -13.56 26.78
N GLU A 8 -40.52 -13.87 26.51
CA GLU A 8 -41.08 -13.98 25.16
C GLU A 8 -40.93 -12.68 24.38
N GLN A 9 -41.30 -11.53 24.95
CA GLN A 9 -41.13 -10.23 24.29
C GLN A 9 -39.67 -9.90 23.96
N VAL A 10 -38.73 -10.25 24.83
CA VAL A 10 -37.30 -10.03 24.58
C VAL A 10 -36.79 -10.99 23.51
N THR A 11 -37.16 -12.28 23.59
CA THR A 11 -36.78 -13.29 22.59
C THR A 11 -37.32 -12.95 21.21
N GLU A 12 -38.60 -12.60 21.07
CA GLU A 12 -39.20 -12.20 19.79
C GLU A 12 -38.51 -10.98 19.18
N ARG A 13 -38.15 -9.98 20.01
CA ARG A 13 -37.38 -8.82 19.54
C ARG A 13 -36.01 -9.23 19.01
N LEU A 14 -35.29 -10.09 19.74
CA LEU A 14 -33.96 -10.55 19.34
C LEU A 14 -34.00 -11.39 18.06
N GLU A 15 -35.02 -12.24 17.90
CA GLU A 15 -35.26 -12.99 16.67
C GLU A 15 -35.56 -12.05 15.48
N ALA A 16 -36.34 -11.00 15.69
CA ALA A 16 -36.61 -10.00 14.65
C ALA A 16 -35.35 -9.19 14.27
N GLU A 17 -34.52 -8.82 15.25
CA GLU A 17 -33.22 -8.16 15.03
C GLU A 17 -32.25 -9.07 14.25
N GLU A 18 -32.22 -10.35 14.60
CA GLU A 18 -31.42 -11.38 13.92
C GLU A 18 -31.85 -11.59 12.46
N GLU A 19 -33.16 -11.68 12.20
CA GLU A 19 -33.68 -11.77 10.82
C GLU A 19 -33.41 -10.51 10.01
N GLN A 20 -33.45 -9.34 10.64
CA GLN A 20 -33.04 -8.10 9.98
C GLN A 20 -31.54 -8.11 9.65
N LEU A 21 -30.70 -8.62 10.55
CA LEU A 21 -29.26 -8.74 10.36
C LEU A 21 -28.92 -9.65 9.17
N LYS A 22 -29.64 -10.76 9.01
CA LYS A 22 -29.50 -11.67 7.87
C LYS A 22 -29.86 -10.99 6.55
N ARG A 23 -31.00 -10.29 6.49
CA ARG A 23 -31.40 -9.53 5.29
C ARG A 23 -30.37 -8.47 4.92
N ASP A 24 -29.89 -7.71 5.90
CA ASP A 24 -28.88 -6.66 5.67
C ASP A 24 -27.55 -7.24 5.20
N PHE A 25 -27.17 -8.41 5.73
CA PHE A 25 -26.00 -9.16 5.31
C PHE A 25 -26.12 -9.64 3.86
N GLU A 26 -27.24 -10.24 3.45
CA GLU A 26 -27.45 -10.69 2.07
C GLU A 26 -27.33 -9.54 1.08
N LEU A 27 -27.97 -8.41 1.35
CA LEU A 27 -27.87 -7.19 0.53
C LEU A 27 -26.44 -6.67 0.47
N SER A 28 -25.71 -6.71 1.59
CA SER A 28 -24.30 -6.32 1.61
C SER A 28 -23.40 -7.29 0.85
N LEU A 29 -23.68 -8.59 0.92
CA LEU A 29 -22.93 -9.62 0.22
C LEU A 29 -23.07 -9.48 -1.30
N GLU A 30 -24.29 -9.23 -1.78
CA GLU A 30 -24.55 -8.97 -3.20
C GLU A 30 -23.83 -7.69 -3.68
N ALA A 31 -23.99 -6.58 -2.95
CA ALA A 31 -23.31 -5.33 -3.26
C ALA A 31 -21.77 -5.47 -3.29
N LEU A 32 -21.18 -6.16 -2.32
CA LEU A 32 -19.74 -6.41 -2.29
C LEU A 32 -19.29 -7.30 -3.45
N LYS A 33 -20.06 -8.32 -3.80
CA LYS A 33 -19.76 -9.20 -4.94
C LYS A 33 -19.79 -8.44 -6.26
N GLU A 34 -20.74 -7.53 -6.46
CA GLU A 34 -20.77 -6.65 -7.63
C GLU A 34 -19.54 -5.73 -7.67
N CYS A 35 -19.21 -5.06 -6.55
CA CYS A 35 -18.00 -4.24 -6.44
C CYS A 35 -16.71 -5.02 -6.74
N ASP A 36 -16.58 -6.23 -6.20
CA ASP A 36 -15.42 -7.08 -6.40
C ASP A 36 -15.31 -7.57 -7.86
N GLN A 37 -16.42 -7.68 -8.60
CA GLN A 37 -16.44 -7.99 -10.04
C GLN A 37 -16.06 -6.80 -10.93
N LEU A 38 -16.40 -5.59 -10.50
CA LEU A 38 -16.08 -4.34 -11.22
C LEU A 38 -14.61 -3.94 -11.11
N THR A 39 -13.91 -4.49 -10.12
CA THR A 39 -12.52 -4.13 -9.81
C THR A 39 -11.61 -5.33 -9.98
N ARG A 40 -10.46 -5.08 -10.59
CA ARG A 40 -9.32 -5.95 -10.77
C ARG A 40 -8.29 -5.70 -9.68
N VAL A 41 -7.77 -4.48 -9.50
CA VAL A 41 -6.68 -4.18 -8.54
C VAL A 41 -7.20 -4.05 -7.10
N PRO A 42 -6.92 -5.01 -6.19
CA PRO A 42 -7.33 -4.93 -4.80
C PRO A 42 -6.47 -3.97 -3.97
N HIS A 43 -7.07 -3.51 -2.89
CA HIS A 43 -6.39 -3.15 -1.66
C HIS A 43 -6.72 -4.16 -0.58
N LEU A 44 -5.78 -4.29 0.36
CA LEU A 44 -5.94 -5.12 1.55
C LEU A 44 -5.66 -4.24 2.77
N LEU A 45 -6.52 -4.28 3.77
CA LEU A 45 -6.28 -3.67 5.07
C LEU A 45 -6.21 -4.78 6.10
N ILE A 46 -5.15 -4.77 6.89
CA ILE A 46 -5.00 -5.68 8.03
C ILE A 46 -4.92 -4.86 9.30
N GLU A 47 -5.80 -5.16 10.24
CA GLU A 47 -5.83 -4.53 11.55
C GLU A 47 -5.38 -5.54 12.60
N ILE A 48 -4.42 -5.17 13.44
CA ILE A 48 -3.98 -5.96 14.59
C ILE A 48 -4.25 -5.17 15.87
N ARG A 49 -4.79 -5.83 16.89
CA ARG A 49 -5.11 -5.21 18.18
C ARG A 49 -4.47 -5.93 19.34
N SER A 50 -4.03 -5.17 20.33
CA SER A 50 -3.51 -5.69 21.60
C SER A 50 -4.51 -6.57 22.35
N LEU A 51 -5.80 -6.43 22.04
CA LEU A 51 -6.89 -7.27 22.54
C LEU A 51 -6.88 -8.71 21.98
N GLY A 52 -5.93 -9.04 21.12
CA GLY A 52 -5.76 -10.39 20.58
C GLY A 52 -6.60 -10.65 19.32
N PHE A 53 -6.89 -9.62 18.53
CA PHE A 53 -7.62 -9.75 17.27
C PHE A 53 -6.72 -9.39 16.09
N VAL A 54 -6.88 -10.14 15.00
CA VAL A 54 -6.35 -9.81 13.66
C VAL A 54 -7.52 -9.82 12.68
N GLU A 55 -7.72 -8.71 11.98
CA GLU A 55 -8.84 -8.50 11.06
C GLU A 55 -8.29 -8.22 9.67
N ILE A 56 -8.86 -8.86 8.66
CA ILE A 56 -8.47 -8.70 7.25
C ILE A 56 -9.68 -8.18 6.49
N GLN A 57 -9.46 -7.11 5.74
CA GLN A 57 -10.44 -6.45 4.89
C GLN A 57 -9.89 -6.32 3.46
N GLY A 58 -10.70 -6.60 2.46
CA GLY A 58 -10.32 -6.62 1.05
C GLY A 58 -10.39 -8.02 0.46
N LYS A 59 -10.53 -8.13 -0.86
CA LYS A 59 -10.80 -9.39 -1.57
C LYS A 59 -9.61 -10.36 -1.60
N ASP A 60 -9.90 -11.66 -1.65
CA ASP A 60 -8.87 -12.70 -1.78
C ASP A 60 -8.21 -12.66 -3.18
N THR A 61 -7.05 -12.00 -3.27
CA THR A 61 -6.30 -11.90 -4.52
C THR A 61 -5.00 -12.67 -4.42
N GLY A 62 -4.76 -13.57 -5.37
CA GLY A 62 -3.54 -14.37 -5.41
C GLY A 62 -3.40 -15.35 -4.23
N GLY A 63 -4.53 -15.80 -3.68
CA GLY A 63 -4.60 -16.75 -2.55
C GLY A 63 -4.08 -16.16 -1.24
N ILE A 64 -4.22 -14.85 -1.05
CA ILE A 64 -3.65 -14.14 0.10
C ILE A 64 -4.26 -14.59 1.42
N TYR A 65 -5.54 -14.99 1.42
CA TYR A 65 -6.17 -15.50 2.63
C TYR A 65 -5.51 -16.78 3.14
N GLN A 66 -5.23 -17.74 2.25
CA GLN A 66 -4.57 -19.00 2.63
C GLN A 66 -3.13 -18.76 3.11
N LYS A 67 -2.42 -17.82 2.48
CA LYS A 67 -1.06 -17.42 2.87
C LYS A 67 -1.04 -16.79 4.26
N LEU A 68 -1.94 -15.83 4.52
CA LEU A 68 -2.08 -15.19 5.83
C LEU A 68 -2.53 -16.20 6.89
N ASP A 69 -3.49 -17.06 6.59
CA ASP A 69 -3.94 -18.12 7.51
C ASP A 69 -2.77 -19.00 7.97
N SER A 70 -2.00 -19.52 7.01
CA SER A 70 -0.84 -20.37 7.28
C SER A 70 0.22 -19.62 8.11
N TRP A 71 0.53 -18.39 7.72
CA TRP A 71 1.54 -17.58 8.40
C TRP A 71 1.12 -17.20 9.82
N LEU A 72 -0.11 -16.73 10.02
CA LEU A 72 -0.65 -16.32 11.32
C LEU A 72 -0.73 -17.51 12.30
N LYS A 73 -1.14 -18.69 11.82
CA LYS A 73 -1.13 -19.93 12.60
C LYS A 73 0.29 -20.33 13.01
N GLN A 74 1.22 -20.29 12.07
CA GLN A 74 2.60 -20.71 12.29
C GLN A 74 3.36 -19.77 13.23
N HIS A 75 3.26 -18.46 13.02
CA HIS A 75 4.11 -17.48 13.69
C HIS A 75 3.46 -16.89 14.94
N TRP A 76 2.14 -16.67 14.91
CA TRP A 76 1.41 -15.98 15.99
C TRP A 76 0.41 -16.89 16.70
N ARG A 77 0.36 -18.18 16.35
CA ARG A 77 -0.59 -19.17 16.90
C ARG A 77 -2.04 -18.70 16.81
N ALA A 78 -2.35 -17.91 15.79
CA ALA A 78 -3.67 -17.37 15.59
C ALA A 78 -4.65 -18.50 15.23
N THR A 79 -5.90 -18.36 15.66
CA THR A 79 -6.99 -19.26 15.29
C THR A 79 -8.03 -18.48 14.51
N GLU A 80 -8.45 -19.00 13.35
CA GLU A 80 -9.56 -18.41 12.60
C GLU A 80 -10.81 -18.41 13.47
N LYS A 81 -11.49 -17.27 13.51
CA LYS A 81 -12.61 -17.06 14.40
C LYS A 81 -13.80 -17.93 13.97
N THR A 82 -14.26 -18.82 14.87
CA THR A 82 -15.46 -19.67 14.68
C THR A 82 -16.56 -19.34 15.68
N GLN A 83 -16.28 -18.47 16.65
CA GLN A 83 -17.19 -18.03 17.68
C GLN A 83 -17.10 -16.53 17.86
N ASP A 84 -18.19 -15.91 18.28
CA ASP A 84 -18.26 -14.46 18.47
C ASP A 84 -19.34 -14.04 19.46
N LEU A 85 -19.33 -12.76 19.83
CA LEU A 85 -20.37 -12.14 20.63
C LEU A 85 -21.68 -12.04 19.83
N ILE A 86 -22.73 -12.66 20.36
CA ILE A 86 -24.10 -12.60 19.87
C ILE A 86 -25.05 -12.14 20.99
N LEU A 87 -26.15 -11.50 20.60
CA LEU A 87 -27.21 -11.11 21.54
C LEU A 87 -28.07 -12.32 21.90
N LYS A 88 -28.31 -12.52 23.20
CA LYS A 88 -29.24 -13.53 23.72
C LYS A 88 -30.13 -12.90 24.80
N CYS A 89 -31.26 -13.54 25.08
CA CYS A 89 -32.08 -13.18 26.23
C CYS A 89 -31.39 -13.69 27.49
N ALA A 90 -31.12 -12.80 28.45
CA ALA A 90 -30.52 -13.16 29.73
C ALA A 90 -31.41 -14.13 30.52
N GLU A 91 -30.79 -14.94 31.38
CA GLU A 91 -31.51 -15.73 32.38
C GLU A 91 -32.10 -14.82 33.47
N GLU A 92 -33.17 -15.30 34.14
CA GLU A 92 -33.92 -14.49 35.11
C GLU A 92 -33.03 -14.03 36.28
N GLN A 93 -32.98 -12.73 36.54
CA GLN A 93 -32.20 -12.19 37.66
C GLN A 93 -32.83 -12.59 39.01
N THR A 94 -32.01 -13.04 39.95
CA THR A 94 -32.43 -13.60 41.25
C THR A 94 -33.25 -12.67 42.16
N CYS A 95 -33.40 -11.36 41.85
CA CYS A 95 -34.19 -10.44 42.69
C CYS A 95 -35.71 -10.49 42.45
N GLY A 96 -36.19 -11.14 41.37
CA GLY A 96 -37.63 -11.20 41.02
C GLY A 96 -38.29 -9.84 40.72
N CYS A 97 -37.47 -8.79 40.63
CA CYS A 97 -37.85 -7.38 40.56
C CYS A 97 -37.38 -6.70 39.27
N CYS A 98 -36.59 -7.42 38.45
CA CYS A 98 -36.00 -6.97 37.20
C CYS A 98 -36.52 -7.89 36.07
N GLY A 99 -37.12 -7.31 35.03
CA GLY A 99 -37.57 -8.06 33.84
C GLY A 99 -36.40 -8.66 33.03
N PHE A 100 -36.72 -9.43 31.99
CA PHE A 100 -35.71 -9.99 31.08
C PHE A 100 -35.04 -8.88 30.26
N ALA A 101 -33.76 -9.05 29.93
CA ALA A 101 -32.99 -8.10 29.13
C ALA A 101 -32.07 -8.82 28.12
N PRO A 102 -31.70 -8.16 27.01
CA PRO A 102 -30.64 -8.67 26.14
C PRO A 102 -29.30 -8.66 26.86
N GLU A 103 -28.51 -9.71 26.64
CA GLU A 103 -27.11 -9.80 27.05
C GLU A 103 -26.25 -10.31 25.89
N PHE A 104 -24.95 -10.02 25.97
CA PHE A 104 -23.97 -10.55 25.03
C PHE A 104 -23.40 -11.86 25.57
N ALA A 105 -23.34 -12.86 24.71
CA ALA A 105 -22.70 -14.14 25.01
C ALA A 105 -21.90 -14.62 23.80
N VAL A 106 -20.80 -15.34 24.05
CA VAL A 106 -20.10 -16.03 22.97
C VAL A 106 -20.95 -17.18 22.43
N GLY A 107 -21.09 -17.24 21.11
CA GLY A 107 -21.79 -18.29 20.38
C GLY A 107 -21.13 -18.56 19.03
N THR A 108 -21.70 -19.48 18.25
CA THR A 108 -21.20 -19.81 16.91
C THR A 108 -21.23 -18.58 15.99
N LEU A 109 -20.13 -18.35 15.27
CA LEU A 109 -20.04 -17.30 14.27
C LEU A 109 -20.74 -17.74 12.98
N GLU A 110 -22.00 -17.35 12.83
CA GLU A 110 -22.73 -17.44 11.56
C GLU A 110 -22.25 -16.37 10.56
N PRO A 111 -22.45 -16.57 9.23
CA PRO A 111 -21.95 -15.65 8.20
C PRO A 111 -22.38 -14.19 8.38
N HIS A 112 -23.64 -13.93 8.79
CA HIS A 112 -24.16 -12.57 8.97
C HIS A 112 -23.61 -11.85 10.20
N HIS A 113 -22.99 -12.58 11.14
CA HIS A 113 -22.25 -12.00 12.27
C HIS A 113 -20.85 -11.48 11.87
N ALA A 114 -20.29 -11.96 10.75
CA ALA A 114 -18.96 -11.57 10.30
C ALA A 114 -18.94 -10.11 9.81
N LEU A 115 -18.14 -9.27 10.47
CA LEU A 115 -17.97 -7.87 10.06
C LEU A 115 -16.81 -7.69 9.08
N CYS A 116 -15.73 -8.45 9.30
CA CYS A 116 -14.51 -8.43 8.49
C CYS A 116 -14.58 -9.47 7.37
N ASP A 117 -13.68 -9.44 6.38
CA ASP A 117 -13.64 -10.51 5.37
C ASP A 117 -13.02 -11.80 5.94
N LYS A 118 -12.00 -11.64 6.80
CA LYS A 118 -11.50 -12.69 7.69
C LYS A 118 -11.17 -12.09 9.06
N SER A 119 -11.27 -12.90 10.11
CA SER A 119 -10.84 -12.52 11.45
C SER A 119 -10.25 -13.71 12.21
N TYR A 120 -9.30 -13.39 13.08
CA TYR A 120 -8.56 -14.36 13.89
C TYR A 120 -8.45 -13.87 15.32
N THR A 121 -8.33 -14.81 16.25
CA THR A 121 -7.97 -14.54 17.64
C THR A 121 -6.56 -15.06 17.93
N LEU A 122 -5.80 -14.35 18.77
CA LEU A 122 -4.44 -14.71 19.21
C LEU A 122 -4.46 -15.53 20.51
N GLY A 123 -5.58 -16.18 20.80
CA GLY A 123 -5.82 -16.97 22.01
C GLY A 123 -7.29 -17.37 22.15
N GLU A 124 -7.61 -18.05 23.25
CA GLU A 124 -8.97 -18.46 23.59
C GLU A 124 -9.84 -17.28 24.02
N MET A 125 -11.10 -17.30 23.59
CA MET A 125 -12.09 -16.29 23.94
C MET A 125 -12.87 -16.70 25.20
N SER A 126 -12.98 -15.80 26.17
CA SER A 126 -13.83 -15.96 27.35
C SER A 126 -15.32 -15.80 27.02
N ALA A 127 -16.19 -16.15 27.96
CA ALA A 127 -17.65 -16.02 27.81
C ALA A 127 -18.12 -14.57 27.53
N ASP A 128 -17.37 -13.56 27.98
CA ASP A 128 -17.61 -12.13 27.73
C ASP A 128 -16.90 -11.59 26.47
N GLY A 129 -16.30 -12.46 25.65
CA GLY A 129 -15.72 -12.11 24.35
C GLY A 129 -14.28 -11.59 24.40
N LYS A 130 -13.59 -11.68 25.54
CA LYS A 130 -12.19 -11.25 25.69
C LYS A 130 -11.23 -12.37 25.30
N VAL A 131 -10.09 -12.03 24.70
CA VAL A 131 -9.03 -13.02 24.46
C VAL A 131 -8.17 -13.15 25.73
N LEU A 132 -8.22 -14.29 26.39
CA LEU A 132 -7.60 -14.51 27.71
C LEU A 132 -6.09 -14.80 27.65
N SER A 133 -5.62 -15.39 26.55
CA SER A 133 -4.26 -15.91 26.40
C SER A 133 -3.58 -15.35 25.16
N ASN A 134 -3.57 -14.02 25.02
CA ASN A 134 -2.83 -13.35 23.95
C ASN A 134 -1.32 -13.50 24.20
N HIS A 135 -0.70 -14.51 23.60
CA HIS A 135 0.73 -14.80 23.76
C HIS A 135 1.64 -13.98 22.81
N THR A 136 1.03 -13.24 21.90
CA THR A 136 1.73 -12.56 20.79
C THR A 136 1.96 -11.10 21.11
N TYR A 137 0.91 -10.36 21.47
CA TYR A 137 1.06 -8.98 21.92
C TYR A 137 1.62 -8.95 23.34
N LYS A 138 2.58 -8.06 23.56
CA LYS A 138 3.25 -7.85 24.84
C LYS A 138 3.26 -6.37 25.15
N ASN A 139 2.93 -6.03 26.39
CA ASN A 139 3.11 -4.71 26.97
C ASN A 139 3.74 -4.84 28.36
N ARG A 140 4.43 -3.79 28.82
CA ARG A 140 4.94 -3.71 30.19
C ARG A 140 5.18 -2.28 30.63
N GLY A 141 5.35 -2.13 31.95
CA GLY A 141 5.64 -0.86 32.58
C GLY A 141 4.48 0.13 32.53
N SER A 142 4.62 1.24 33.26
CA SER A 142 3.65 2.33 33.27
C SER A 142 3.83 3.32 32.11
N GLU A 143 4.93 3.21 31.39
CA GLU A 143 5.29 4.11 30.31
C GLU A 143 4.71 3.67 28.97
N GLY A 144 4.06 2.50 28.86
CA GLY A 144 3.39 2.03 27.65
C GLY A 144 4.29 1.29 26.65
N GLU A 145 5.43 0.74 27.09
CA GLU A 145 6.31 -0.12 26.27
C GLU A 145 5.55 -1.35 25.79
N ASN A 146 5.64 -1.64 24.49
CA ASN A 146 4.91 -2.72 23.85
C ASN A 146 5.62 -3.20 22.58
N ASN A 147 5.18 -4.33 22.04
CA ASN A 147 5.79 -4.94 20.85
C ASN A 147 5.00 -4.72 19.54
N MET A 148 4.06 -3.75 19.51
CA MET A 148 3.18 -3.55 18.35
C MET A 148 3.99 -3.23 17.08
N GLY A 149 4.94 -2.30 17.13
CA GLY A 149 5.75 -1.96 15.95
C GLY A 149 6.59 -3.14 15.43
N LYS A 150 7.06 -4.02 16.31
CA LYS A 150 7.72 -5.27 15.93
C LYS A 150 6.78 -6.22 15.19
N LEU A 151 5.58 -6.46 15.74
CA LEU A 151 4.56 -7.29 15.10
C LEU A 151 4.14 -6.73 13.75
N THR A 152 3.96 -5.41 13.66
CA THR A 152 3.68 -4.68 12.42
C THR A 152 4.76 -4.95 11.36
N MET A 153 6.05 -4.82 11.71
CA MET A 153 7.14 -5.06 10.76
C MET A 153 7.26 -6.53 10.36
N GLN A 154 7.01 -7.49 11.25
CA GLN A 154 6.98 -8.91 10.89
C GLN A 154 5.93 -9.21 9.82
N LEU A 155 4.69 -8.73 10.03
CA LEU A 155 3.61 -8.97 9.09
C LEU A 155 3.80 -8.21 7.78
N ALA A 156 4.25 -6.95 7.85
CA ALA A 156 4.55 -6.16 6.66
C ALA A 156 5.64 -6.82 5.80
N GLN A 157 6.70 -7.33 6.41
CA GLN A 157 7.77 -8.03 5.69
C GLN A 157 7.29 -9.32 5.02
N PHE A 158 6.44 -10.11 5.68
CA PHE A 158 5.82 -11.27 5.06
C PHE A 158 5.01 -10.86 3.81
N LEU A 159 4.19 -9.83 3.93
CA LEU A 159 3.34 -9.38 2.83
C LEU A 159 4.14 -8.80 1.67
N THR A 160 5.20 -8.04 1.94
CA THR A 160 6.03 -7.44 0.90
C THR A 160 6.97 -8.44 0.26
N ASN A 161 7.69 -9.22 1.06
CA ASN A 161 8.81 -10.03 0.58
C ASN A 161 8.35 -11.42 0.08
N GLU A 162 7.30 -11.99 0.67
CA GLU A 162 6.84 -13.34 0.32
C GLU A 162 5.55 -13.33 -0.52
N CYS A 163 4.70 -12.33 -0.29
CA CYS A 163 3.40 -12.21 -0.98
C CYS A 163 3.39 -11.16 -2.12
N GLY A 164 4.40 -10.29 -2.21
CA GLY A 164 4.55 -9.30 -3.27
C GLY A 164 3.67 -8.05 -3.17
N TRP A 165 2.97 -7.87 -2.06
CA TRP A 165 2.12 -6.70 -1.79
C TRP A 165 2.96 -5.47 -1.47
N THR A 166 2.51 -4.26 -1.79
CA THR A 166 3.19 -3.04 -1.29
C THR A 166 2.58 -2.62 0.03
N LEU A 167 3.38 -2.40 1.08
CA LEU A 167 2.92 -1.59 2.21
C LEU A 167 2.76 -0.14 1.74
N GLN A 168 1.54 0.39 1.81
CA GLN A 168 1.24 1.74 1.36
C GLN A 168 1.15 2.74 2.51
N VAL A 169 0.43 2.37 3.57
CA VAL A 169 0.27 3.19 4.77
C VAL A 169 0.21 2.26 5.97
N CYS A 170 0.82 2.71 7.06
CA CYS A 170 0.69 2.10 8.36
C CYS A 170 0.25 3.17 9.35
N ASP A 171 -0.77 2.87 10.14
CA ASP A 171 -1.38 3.80 11.08
C ASP A 171 -1.63 3.13 12.41
N SER A 172 -1.55 3.88 13.50
CA SER A 172 -1.75 3.42 14.86
C SER A 172 -2.82 4.21 15.58
N GLY A 173 -3.69 3.48 16.27
CA GLY A 173 -4.73 4.02 17.11
C GLY A 173 -4.50 3.59 18.55
N ASN A 174 -4.70 4.52 19.48
CA ASN A 174 -4.71 4.22 20.90
C ASN A 174 -6.13 4.32 21.43
N LEU A 175 -6.51 3.27 22.14
CA LEU A 175 -7.86 3.02 22.64
C LEU A 175 -7.82 2.75 24.15
N GLY A 176 -8.99 2.70 24.77
CA GLY A 176 -9.12 2.53 26.21
C GLY A 176 -8.97 3.84 26.97
N TRP A 177 -9.36 3.82 28.24
CA TRP A 177 -9.40 5.02 29.09
C TRP A 177 -8.02 5.64 29.31
N GLN A 178 -6.95 4.85 29.24
CA GLN A 178 -5.58 5.33 29.38
C GLN A 178 -4.79 5.30 28.05
N GLY A 179 -5.46 5.03 26.93
CA GLY A 179 -4.76 4.67 25.69
C GLY A 179 -4.00 3.36 25.86
N ASP A 180 -4.47 2.45 26.72
CA ASP A 180 -3.83 1.17 27.08
C ASP A 180 -4.07 0.06 26.07
N THR A 181 -5.05 0.23 25.19
CA THR A 181 -5.30 -0.66 24.05
C THR A 181 -4.62 -0.11 22.81
N ARG A 182 -3.78 -0.91 22.16
CA ARG A 182 -3.09 -0.57 20.91
C ARG A 182 -3.81 -1.20 19.73
N GLU A 183 -3.99 -0.42 18.68
CA GLU A 183 -4.46 -0.86 17.37
C GLU A 183 -3.44 -0.42 16.32
N GLN A 184 -3.11 -1.30 15.38
CA GLN A 184 -2.34 -0.96 14.20
C GLN A 184 -3.11 -1.40 12.96
N GLN A 185 -3.20 -0.50 11.99
CA GLN A 185 -3.76 -0.77 10.68
C GLN A 185 -2.68 -0.68 9.62
N MET A 186 -2.58 -1.70 8.78
CA MET A 186 -1.62 -1.79 7.70
C MET A 186 -2.38 -1.93 6.40
N LYS A 187 -2.25 -0.94 5.53
CA LYS A 187 -2.83 -0.98 4.20
C LYS A 187 -1.80 -1.44 3.18
N PHE A 188 -2.19 -2.43 2.40
CA PHE A 188 -1.44 -2.96 1.30
C PHE A 188 -2.13 -2.73 -0.04
N LYS A 189 -1.31 -2.50 -1.06
CA LYS A 189 -1.73 -2.41 -2.45
C LYS A 189 -1.43 -3.71 -3.18
N ALA A 190 -2.28 -4.03 -4.16
CA ALA A 190 -2.19 -5.22 -4.99
C ALA A 190 -0.74 -5.60 -5.33
N PRO A 191 -0.42 -6.89 -5.34
CA PRO A 191 0.94 -7.32 -5.51
C PRO A 191 1.48 -6.94 -6.89
N HIS A 192 2.69 -6.43 -6.91
CA HIS A 192 3.44 -6.10 -8.12
C HIS A 192 4.85 -6.67 -7.96
N PRO A 193 5.46 -7.33 -8.96
CA PRO A 193 6.71 -8.05 -8.75
C PRO A 193 7.90 -7.15 -8.44
N LEU A 194 7.83 -5.89 -8.84
CA LEU A 194 8.81 -4.88 -8.43
C LEU A 194 8.73 -4.54 -6.92
N ASN A 195 7.68 -4.94 -6.19
CA ASN A 195 7.62 -4.81 -4.73
C ASN A 195 8.37 -5.92 -3.99
N LEU A 196 8.82 -6.98 -4.69
CA LEU A 196 9.29 -8.20 -4.04
C LEU A 196 10.59 -8.03 -3.22
N ILE A 197 11.22 -6.86 -3.20
CA ILE A 197 12.48 -6.62 -2.49
C ILE A 197 12.60 -5.12 -2.11
N ALA A 198 11.87 -4.69 -1.08
CA ALA A 198 12.04 -3.33 -0.55
C ALA A 198 12.09 -3.36 0.98
N PRO A 199 13.29 -3.47 1.59
CA PRO A 199 13.46 -3.55 3.03
C PRO A 199 12.73 -2.41 3.75
N LEU A 200 12.01 -2.76 4.82
CA LEU A 200 11.27 -1.82 5.65
C LEU A 200 11.96 -1.66 7.01
N VAL A 201 11.99 -0.43 7.51
CA VAL A 201 12.33 -0.11 8.89
C VAL A 201 11.25 0.80 9.47
N MET A 202 10.81 0.47 10.68
CA MET A 202 9.97 1.30 11.51
C MET A 202 10.83 1.93 12.61
N ILE A 203 10.63 3.23 12.82
CA ILE A 203 11.27 4.03 13.87
C ILE A 203 10.15 4.62 14.72
N GLU A 204 10.14 4.28 16.01
CA GLU A 204 9.14 4.74 16.95
C GLU A 204 9.78 5.73 17.92
N LEU A 205 9.30 6.97 17.92
CA LEU A 205 9.71 8.01 18.85
C LEU A 205 8.68 8.09 19.96
N ARG A 206 9.07 7.85 21.20
CA ARG A 206 8.17 7.87 22.35
C ARG A 206 8.52 9.03 23.26
N GLN A 207 7.58 9.94 23.50
CA GLN A 207 7.83 11.19 24.25
C GLN A 207 8.38 10.95 25.66
N VAL A 208 8.16 9.77 26.24
CA VAL A 208 8.78 9.31 27.50
C VAL A 208 10.31 9.17 27.45
N GLY A 209 10.95 9.40 26.30
CA GLY A 209 12.41 9.46 26.14
C GLY A 209 13.04 8.23 25.52
N TYR A 210 12.26 7.42 24.78
CA TYR A 210 12.75 6.21 24.13
C TYR A 210 12.56 6.25 22.61
N ILE A 211 13.50 5.61 21.92
CA ILE A 211 13.45 5.38 20.48
C ILE A 211 13.57 3.87 20.26
N GLU A 212 12.66 3.30 19.50
CA GLU A 212 12.61 1.86 19.21
C GLU A 212 12.72 1.66 17.70
N LEU A 213 13.60 0.74 17.29
CA LEU A 213 13.78 0.35 15.90
C LEU A 213 13.28 -1.07 15.68
N ASN A 214 12.54 -1.25 14.59
CA ASN A 214 11.99 -2.53 14.16
C ASN A 214 12.19 -2.70 12.65
N GLY A 215 12.58 -3.88 12.17
CA GLY A 215 12.62 -4.18 10.74
C GLY A 215 13.93 -4.80 10.24
N GLN A 216 14.29 -4.55 8.98
CA GLN A 216 15.51 -5.10 8.38
C GLN A 216 16.69 -4.11 8.48
N ASP A 217 17.83 -4.57 9.01
CA ASP A 217 19.09 -3.81 9.00
C ASP A 217 19.77 -3.86 7.62
N LYS A 218 19.15 -3.22 6.64
CA LYS A 218 19.67 -3.11 5.28
C LYS A 218 20.73 -2.00 5.20
N ASP A 219 21.88 -2.31 4.59
CA ASP A 219 23.00 -1.39 4.36
C ASP A 219 23.49 -0.65 5.63
N GLY A 220 23.41 -1.35 6.78
CA GLY A 220 23.84 -0.87 8.09
C GLY A 220 23.00 0.29 8.66
N ILE A 221 21.73 0.39 8.26
CA ILE A 221 20.83 1.48 8.65
C ILE A 221 20.71 1.64 10.17
N TYR A 222 20.76 0.56 10.96
CA TYR A 222 20.72 0.65 12.42
C TYR A 222 21.93 1.39 12.99
N SER A 223 23.12 1.14 12.43
CA SER A 223 24.34 1.83 12.88
C SER A 223 24.31 3.31 12.48
N LYS A 224 23.80 3.61 11.27
CA LYS A 224 23.62 5.00 10.80
C LYS A 224 22.64 5.78 11.68
N LEU A 225 21.49 5.18 12.00
CA LEU A 225 20.50 5.76 12.92
C LEU A 225 21.07 5.96 14.33
N GLY A 226 21.77 4.95 14.87
CA GLY A 226 22.43 5.07 16.17
C GLY A 226 23.43 6.23 16.22
N GLY A 227 24.26 6.40 15.18
CA GLY A 227 25.19 7.52 15.08
C GLY A 227 24.50 8.88 14.97
N PHE A 228 23.40 8.96 14.23
CA PHE A 228 22.55 10.15 14.17
C PHE A 228 21.94 10.47 15.53
N PHE A 229 21.31 9.51 16.21
CA PHE A 229 20.68 9.72 17.51
C PHE A 229 21.69 10.15 18.58
N GLN A 230 22.90 9.58 18.58
CA GLN A 230 23.99 9.98 19.47
C GLN A 230 24.42 11.43 19.21
N THR A 231 24.57 11.82 17.95
CA THR A 231 25.10 13.14 17.58
C THR A 231 24.06 14.24 17.70
N ALA A 232 22.86 14.03 17.14
CA ALA A 232 21.80 15.02 17.05
C ALA A 232 20.98 15.09 18.36
N TRP A 233 20.71 13.96 18.99
CA TRP A 233 19.77 13.86 20.12
C TRP A 233 20.43 13.39 21.42
N GLN A 234 21.76 13.28 21.45
CA GLN A 234 22.53 12.84 22.62
C GLN A 234 22.00 11.51 23.19
N ALA A 235 21.48 10.65 22.31
CA ALA A 235 20.88 9.40 22.71
C ALA A 235 21.95 8.35 23.05
N SER A 236 21.67 7.47 24.00
CA SER A 236 22.48 6.30 24.30
C SER A 236 21.72 5.03 23.93
N GLU A 237 22.39 4.08 23.28
CA GLU A 237 21.83 2.75 23.05
C GLU A 237 21.67 2.05 24.42
N VAL A 238 20.51 1.43 24.61
CA VAL A 238 20.20 0.64 25.80
C VAL A 238 19.88 -0.79 25.38
N GLU A 239 19.96 -1.74 26.32
CA GLU A 239 19.65 -3.14 26.01
C GLU A 239 18.21 -3.27 25.50
N ALA A 240 18.07 -3.74 24.26
CA ALA A 240 16.79 -4.02 23.65
C ALA A 240 16.32 -5.40 24.07
N ASP A 241 15.06 -5.52 24.51
CA ASP A 241 14.41 -6.81 24.67
C ASP A 241 13.94 -7.29 23.28
N PRO A 242 14.48 -8.41 22.76
CA PRO A 242 14.14 -8.91 21.43
C PRO A 242 12.66 -9.24 21.26
N GLU A 243 11.88 -9.37 22.35
CA GLU A 243 10.43 -9.60 22.26
C GLU A 243 9.63 -8.32 22.01
N TYR A 244 10.24 -7.14 22.23
CA TYR A 244 9.61 -5.82 22.13
C TYR A 244 10.10 -5.01 20.94
N CYS A 245 11.42 -4.98 20.71
CA CYS A 245 12.01 -4.25 19.59
C CYS A 245 13.32 -4.90 19.12
N ASP A 246 13.86 -4.45 17.98
CA ASP A 246 15.15 -4.93 17.48
C ASP A 246 16.33 -4.11 18.04
N ARG A 247 16.16 -2.80 18.21
CA ARG A 247 17.11 -1.90 18.89
C ARG A 247 16.39 -0.84 19.70
N LYS A 248 17.02 -0.36 20.77
CA LYS A 248 16.43 0.63 21.68
C LYS A 248 17.45 1.69 22.08
N PHE A 249 17.02 2.94 22.08
CA PHE A 249 17.82 4.09 22.53
C PHE A 249 17.04 4.92 23.54
N GLN A 250 17.77 5.59 24.43
CA GLN A 250 17.22 6.53 25.39
C GLN A 250 17.75 7.94 25.12
N THR A 251 16.88 8.95 25.20
CA THR A 251 17.22 10.35 24.93
C THR A 251 16.40 11.31 25.80
N SER A 252 16.93 12.51 26.04
CA SER A 252 16.22 13.64 26.65
C SER A 252 15.79 14.71 25.63
N ALA A 253 15.94 14.44 24.32
CA ALA A 253 15.64 15.38 23.25
C ALA A 253 14.13 15.65 23.05
N PHE A 254 13.27 14.76 23.55
CA PHE A 254 11.81 14.89 23.50
C PHE A 254 11.32 15.73 24.68
N LYS A 255 10.64 16.83 24.37
CA LYS A 255 10.24 17.85 25.34
C LYS A 255 8.80 18.25 25.16
N SER A 256 8.14 18.59 26.26
CA SER A 256 6.76 19.06 26.31
C SER A 256 6.55 20.13 27.36
N ARG A 257 5.54 20.98 27.16
CA ARG A 257 5.17 22.04 28.10
C ARG A 257 3.66 22.25 28.14
N GLY A 258 3.19 22.84 29.24
CA GLY A 258 1.76 23.08 29.46
C GLY A 258 0.93 21.82 29.61
N SER A 259 -0.39 21.98 29.60
CA SER A 259 -1.37 20.89 29.78
C SER A 259 -2.17 20.55 28.51
N GLU A 260 -1.92 21.28 27.43
CA GLU A 260 -2.63 21.16 26.15
C GLU A 260 -1.83 20.35 25.13
N GLY A 261 -0.86 19.53 25.55
CA GLY A 261 -0.12 18.64 24.65
C GLY A 261 0.87 19.32 23.70
N GLU A 262 1.39 20.51 24.04
CA GLU A 262 2.45 21.16 23.27
C GLU A 262 3.80 20.44 23.48
N ASN A 263 4.48 20.07 22.39
CA ASN A 263 5.79 19.40 22.42
C ASN A 263 6.56 19.59 21.12
N ASN A 264 7.84 19.20 21.15
CA ASN A 264 8.74 19.32 20.00
C ASN A 264 8.80 18.06 19.11
N MET A 265 7.84 17.12 19.25
CA MET A 265 7.86 15.88 18.48
C MET A 265 7.81 16.13 16.97
N GLY A 266 7.10 17.17 16.53
CA GLY A 266 7.05 17.56 15.13
C GLY A 266 8.40 17.97 14.55
N GLN A 267 9.19 18.76 15.29
CA GLN A 267 10.56 19.11 14.90
C GLN A 267 11.47 17.88 14.83
N ARG A 268 11.44 17.02 15.86
CA ARG A 268 12.25 15.80 15.91
C ARG A 268 11.88 14.83 14.78
N THR A 269 10.60 14.76 14.43
CA THR A 269 10.12 14.00 13.28
C THR A 269 10.74 14.52 11.98
N MET A 270 10.76 15.84 11.75
CA MET A 270 11.35 16.42 10.53
C MET A 270 12.87 16.26 10.45
N GLU A 271 13.60 16.38 11.57
CA GLU A 271 15.03 16.10 11.61
C GLU A 271 15.35 14.64 11.23
N LEU A 272 14.55 13.70 11.72
CA LEU A 272 14.71 12.28 11.38
C LEU A 272 14.36 11.98 9.92
N VAL A 273 13.27 12.56 9.42
CA VAL A 273 12.88 12.42 8.00
C VAL A 273 14.00 12.94 7.10
N ASP A 274 14.58 14.09 7.42
CA ASP A 274 15.72 14.64 6.70
C ASP A 274 16.92 13.70 6.69
N PHE A 275 17.29 13.14 7.84
CA PHE A 275 18.38 12.18 7.92
C PHE A 275 18.11 10.96 7.04
N MET A 276 16.92 10.36 7.15
CA MET A 276 16.55 9.16 6.43
C MET A 276 16.48 9.39 4.91
N VAL A 277 15.89 10.50 4.50
CA VAL A 277 15.65 10.80 3.09
C VAL A 277 16.91 11.36 2.42
N LYS A 278 17.57 12.35 3.01
CA LYS A 278 18.69 13.07 2.38
C LYS A 278 20.02 12.34 2.51
N GLN A 279 20.26 11.68 3.65
CA GLN A 279 21.55 11.03 3.92
C GLN A 279 21.49 9.52 3.69
N CYS A 280 20.37 8.87 4.03
CA CYS A 280 20.24 7.43 3.86
C CYS A 280 19.58 7.03 2.53
N GLN A 281 18.88 7.95 1.85
CA GLN A 281 18.12 7.69 0.60
C GLN A 281 16.97 6.69 0.77
N TRP A 282 16.32 6.68 1.93
CA TRP A 282 15.12 5.86 2.17
C TRP A 282 13.86 6.68 1.91
N THR A 283 12.85 6.05 1.32
CA THR A 283 11.54 6.68 1.07
C THR A 283 10.67 6.60 2.32
N MET A 284 10.12 7.73 2.77
CA MET A 284 9.11 7.74 3.83
C MET A 284 7.78 7.18 3.30
N VAL A 285 7.29 6.11 3.95
CA VAL A 285 6.02 5.45 3.63
C VAL A 285 4.91 5.96 4.55
N THR A 286 5.19 6.04 5.85
CA THR A 286 4.23 6.47 6.88
C THR A 286 4.91 7.40 7.88
N CYS A 287 4.13 8.31 8.43
CA CYS A 287 4.47 9.10 9.60
C CYS A 287 3.19 9.37 10.38
N ASN A 288 2.91 8.50 11.37
CA ASN A 288 1.71 8.58 12.18
C ASN A 288 1.99 9.09 13.60
N THR A 289 1.04 9.85 14.13
CA THR A 289 1.00 10.28 15.53
C THR A 289 0.05 9.40 16.32
N GLY A 290 0.51 8.91 17.47
CA GLY A 290 -0.32 8.27 18.48
C GLY A 290 -0.32 9.11 19.75
N ASN A 291 -1.46 9.19 20.42
CA ASN A 291 -1.58 9.82 21.73
C ASN A 291 -2.00 8.75 22.74
N PHE A 292 -1.30 8.62 23.86
CA PHE A 292 -1.65 7.69 24.94
C PHE A 292 -1.53 8.37 26.30
N GLY A 293 -1.77 7.61 27.37
CA GLY A 293 -1.92 8.16 28.71
C GLY A 293 -3.34 8.63 28.97
N ARG A 294 -3.67 8.87 30.23
CA ARG A 294 -5.04 9.15 30.69
C ARG A 294 -5.72 10.33 29.99
N LYS A 295 -4.96 11.34 29.53
CA LYS A 295 -5.48 12.50 28.79
C LYS A 295 -5.25 12.39 27.29
N GLY A 296 -4.51 11.37 26.82
CA GLY A 296 -3.88 11.38 25.51
C GLY A 296 -2.71 12.38 25.42
N ASP A 297 -2.08 12.71 26.54
CA ASP A 297 -1.04 13.74 26.64
C ASP A 297 0.38 13.21 26.39
N GLN A 298 0.56 11.90 26.28
CA GLN A 298 1.83 11.28 25.92
C GLN A 298 1.83 10.96 24.43
N ARG A 299 2.70 11.63 23.66
CA ARG A 299 2.82 11.38 22.23
C ARG A 299 3.76 10.24 21.91
N GLU A 300 3.45 9.59 20.81
CA GLU A 300 4.34 8.72 20.07
C GLU A 300 4.26 9.04 18.58
N GLN A 301 5.38 8.87 17.87
CA GLN A 301 5.47 9.02 16.42
C GLN A 301 6.00 7.73 15.83
N GLN A 302 5.24 7.11 14.94
CA GLN A 302 5.66 5.92 14.20
C GLN A 302 5.98 6.33 12.76
N LEU A 303 7.24 6.14 12.36
CA LEU A 303 7.69 6.40 11.01
C LEU A 303 8.08 5.09 10.35
N VAL A 304 7.60 4.84 9.14
CA VAL A 304 8.02 3.68 8.34
C VAL A 304 8.75 4.17 7.11
N PHE A 305 9.94 3.65 6.89
CA PHE A 305 10.77 3.93 5.73
C PHE A 305 10.99 2.66 4.92
N ARG A 306 11.04 2.83 3.60
CA ARG A 306 11.32 1.76 2.64
C ARG A 306 12.62 2.06 1.91
N ASN A 307 13.48 1.06 1.81
CA ASN A 307 14.66 1.11 0.96
C ASN A 307 14.27 0.62 -0.44
N ASP A 308 13.96 1.56 -1.31
CA ASP A 308 13.73 1.35 -2.74
C ASP A 308 14.91 1.88 -3.59
N GLU A 309 16.07 2.14 -3.00
CA GLU A 309 17.27 2.76 -3.62
C GLU A 309 17.11 4.21 -4.12
N PHE A 310 15.93 4.82 -3.97
CA PHE A 310 15.66 6.20 -4.37
C PHE A 310 14.46 6.81 -3.67
N VAL A 311 14.54 8.11 -3.39
CA VAL A 311 13.46 8.86 -2.73
C VAL A 311 12.31 9.15 -3.69
N GLN A 312 11.15 8.51 -3.49
CA GLN A 312 10.00 8.65 -4.42
C GLN A 312 9.22 9.95 -4.32
N HIS A 313 9.39 10.70 -3.23
CA HIS A 313 8.48 11.79 -2.89
C HIS A 313 9.14 13.16 -2.90
N GLY A 314 10.42 13.27 -3.24
CA GLY A 314 11.20 14.50 -3.08
C GLY A 314 11.97 14.50 -1.77
N VAL A 315 13.00 15.34 -1.67
CA VAL A 315 13.92 15.35 -0.52
C VAL A 315 13.56 16.40 0.54
N ASP A 316 12.80 17.43 0.14
CA ASP A 316 12.43 18.56 0.98
C ASP A 316 11.04 18.36 1.58
N HIS A 317 10.92 18.49 2.90
CA HIS A 317 9.69 18.21 3.62
C HIS A 317 9.27 19.35 4.55
N ILE A 318 7.96 19.58 4.64
CA ILE A 318 7.36 20.40 5.70
C ILE A 318 6.20 19.67 6.34
N MET A 319 5.96 19.96 7.61
CA MET A 319 4.79 19.47 8.33
C MET A 319 4.03 20.64 8.94
N VAL A 320 2.71 20.66 8.71
CA VAL A 320 1.78 21.61 9.31
C VAL A 320 0.83 20.86 10.22
N GLU A 321 0.78 21.25 11.49
CA GLU A 321 -0.11 20.68 12.49
C GLU A 321 -1.29 21.64 12.74
N LEU A 322 -2.50 21.16 12.45
CA LEU A 322 -3.75 21.88 12.70
C LEU A 322 -4.34 21.38 14.02
N ARG A 323 -4.52 22.28 15.00
CA ARG A 323 -5.00 21.92 16.34
C ARG A 323 -6.25 22.70 16.67
N THR A 324 -7.36 22.01 16.96
CA THR A 324 -8.63 22.68 17.28
C THR A 324 -8.64 23.37 18.64
N ALA A 325 -7.54 23.25 19.40
CA ALA A 325 -7.23 24.13 20.53
C ALA A 325 -7.01 25.60 20.12
N GLY A 326 -6.92 25.89 18.82
CA GLY A 326 -6.76 27.24 18.28
C GLY A 326 -5.34 27.55 17.80
N TYR A 327 -4.58 26.53 17.38
CA TYR A 327 -3.20 26.70 16.95
C TYR A 327 -2.92 26.05 15.60
N VAL A 328 -1.99 26.66 14.86
CA VAL A 328 -1.33 26.08 13.68
C VAL A 328 0.17 26.11 13.92
N GLU A 329 0.82 24.95 13.84
CA GLU A 329 2.25 24.77 14.09
C GLU A 329 2.93 24.27 12.82
N ILE A 330 4.11 24.79 12.48
CA ILE A 330 4.82 24.47 11.23
C ILE A 330 6.25 24.05 11.56
N ASN A 331 6.67 22.92 10.98
CA ASN A 331 7.98 22.30 11.16
C ASN A 331 8.61 22.00 9.80
N GLY A 332 9.95 21.97 9.75
CA GLY A 332 10.72 21.70 8.53
C GLY A 332 10.97 22.93 7.67
N MET A 333 10.82 24.14 8.23
CA MET A 333 10.88 25.38 7.43
C MET A 333 12.24 25.67 6.80
N HIS A 334 13.31 24.99 7.23
CA HIS A 334 14.63 25.11 6.60
C HIS A 334 14.64 24.61 5.15
N ASP A 335 13.72 23.70 4.77
CA ASP A 335 13.54 23.20 3.40
C ASP A 335 12.63 24.09 2.53
N ALA A 336 12.00 25.08 3.14
CA ALA A 336 10.92 25.87 2.55
C ALA A 336 11.09 27.38 2.79
N GLN A 337 12.34 27.85 2.85
CA GLN A 337 12.66 29.27 3.07
C GLN A 337 12.06 30.18 1.97
N ASP A 338 11.98 29.68 0.73
CA ASP A 338 11.34 30.34 -0.41
C ASP A 338 9.81 30.44 -0.26
N LEU A 339 9.19 29.44 0.37
CA LEU A 339 7.74 29.39 0.62
C LEU A 339 7.33 30.28 1.80
N GLN A 340 8.21 30.46 2.78
CA GLN A 340 7.87 31.09 4.07
C GLN A 340 7.09 32.41 3.95
N PRO A 341 7.48 33.40 3.11
CA PRO A 341 6.77 34.67 3.03
C PRO A 341 5.32 34.54 2.50
N GLU A 342 5.12 33.61 1.56
CA GLU A 342 3.80 33.36 0.95
C GLU A 342 2.91 32.58 1.92
N LEU A 343 3.47 31.60 2.63
CA LEU A 343 2.76 30.86 3.69
C LEU A 343 2.34 31.78 4.83
N MET A 344 3.20 32.71 5.26
CA MET A 344 2.84 33.75 6.23
C MET A 344 1.67 34.59 5.74
N ARG A 345 1.69 35.01 4.47
CA ARG A 345 0.60 35.79 3.86
C ARG A 345 -0.71 34.99 3.84
N PHE A 346 -0.65 33.72 3.46
CA PHE A 346 -1.80 32.81 3.49
C PHE A 346 -2.40 32.69 4.89
N MET A 347 -1.58 32.40 5.89
CA MET A 347 -2.02 32.26 7.29
C MET A 347 -2.73 33.52 7.80
N VAL A 348 -2.16 34.71 7.56
CA VAL A 348 -2.70 35.97 8.08
C VAL A 348 -3.88 36.51 7.25
N GLN A 349 -3.84 36.39 5.92
CA GLN A 349 -4.85 37.02 5.06
C GLN A 349 -6.01 36.08 4.75
N GLN A 350 -5.74 34.81 4.47
CA GLN A 350 -6.79 33.84 4.10
C GLN A 350 -7.39 33.18 5.34
N TRP A 351 -6.55 32.67 6.25
CA TRP A 351 -7.01 32.02 7.47
C TRP A 351 -7.20 32.97 8.65
N ARG A 352 -6.85 34.26 8.50
CA ARG A 352 -6.98 35.30 9.55
C ARG A 352 -6.27 34.93 10.86
N CYS A 353 -5.26 34.08 10.78
CA CYS A 353 -4.44 33.71 11.92
C CYS A 353 -3.58 34.90 12.38
N LYS A 354 -3.19 34.89 13.65
CA LYS A 354 -2.25 35.85 14.23
C LYS A 354 -0.95 35.14 14.55
N GLU A 355 0.18 35.80 14.35
CA GLU A 355 1.46 35.27 14.81
C GLU A 355 1.41 35.06 16.34
N TYR A 356 1.81 33.88 16.78
CA TYR A 356 1.74 33.52 18.19
C TYR A 356 2.65 34.42 19.03
N GLN A 357 2.09 34.95 20.12
CA GLN A 357 2.84 35.69 21.12
C GLN A 357 2.96 34.82 22.37
N LYS A 358 4.19 34.55 22.79
CA LYS A 358 4.44 33.75 23.99
C LYS A 358 3.86 34.39 25.23
N TYR A 359 3.41 33.58 26.17
CA TYR A 359 3.03 34.08 27.49
C TYR A 359 4.29 34.45 28.32
N THR A 360 4.12 35.28 29.34
CA THR A 360 5.23 35.76 30.19
C THR A 360 5.91 34.64 30.98
N TRP A 361 5.21 33.53 31.23
CA TRP A 361 5.71 32.36 31.95
C TRP A 361 6.32 31.29 31.02
N GLU A 362 6.25 31.47 29.70
CA GLU A 362 6.80 30.52 28.74
C GLU A 362 8.30 30.72 28.51
N ASP A 363 9.04 29.60 28.49
CA ASP A 363 10.45 29.59 28.11
C ASP A 363 10.65 30.03 26.64
N THR A 364 11.85 30.52 26.35
CA THR A 364 12.33 30.90 25.02
C THR A 364 12.50 29.74 24.05
N GLU A 365 12.58 28.49 24.53
CA GLU A 365 12.67 27.33 23.66
C GLU A 365 11.42 27.21 22.76
N LYS A 366 11.67 27.03 21.46
CA LYS A 366 10.63 26.82 20.45
C LYS A 366 10.42 25.33 20.24
N TYR A 367 9.17 24.90 20.13
CA TYR A 367 8.79 23.51 19.83
C TYR A 367 8.28 23.31 18.39
N CYS A 368 8.25 24.38 17.61
CA CYS A 368 8.03 24.38 16.17
C CYS A 368 8.73 25.60 15.55
N ASP A 369 8.89 25.63 14.22
CA ASP A 369 9.60 26.69 13.53
C ASP A 369 8.76 27.98 13.48
N LEU A 370 7.48 27.81 13.16
CA LEU A 370 6.46 28.87 13.16
C LEU A 370 5.22 28.41 13.92
N LYS A 371 4.59 29.33 14.66
CA LYS A 371 3.36 29.10 15.41
C LYS A 371 2.38 30.24 15.19
N TYR A 372 1.12 29.90 14.96
CA TYR A 372 0.03 30.84 14.80
C TYR A 372 -1.12 30.52 15.72
N THR A 373 -1.79 31.58 16.19
CA THR A 373 -3.12 31.49 16.81
C THR A 373 -4.17 31.54 15.71
N ALA A 374 -4.97 30.48 15.60
CA ALA A 374 -6.06 30.38 14.64
C ALA A 374 -7.17 31.41 14.91
N ALA A 375 -7.87 31.83 13.86
CA ALA A 375 -9.11 32.58 14.04
C ALA A 375 -10.19 31.71 14.70
N GLU A 376 -11.08 32.32 15.49
CA GLU A 376 -12.11 31.60 16.27
C GLU A 376 -13.03 30.72 15.42
N ASP A 377 -13.23 31.06 14.15
CA ASP A 377 -14.10 30.35 13.20
C ASP A 377 -13.34 29.50 12.17
N LEU A 378 -12.00 29.41 12.28
CA LEU A 378 -11.20 28.61 11.35
C LEU A 378 -11.51 27.12 11.49
N PHE A 379 -11.52 26.63 12.74
CA PHE A 379 -11.82 25.25 13.09
C PHE A 379 -13.24 25.15 13.63
N THR A 380 -14.02 24.20 13.11
CA THR A 380 -15.36 23.87 13.60
C THR A 380 -15.40 22.42 14.07
N CYS A 381 -16.07 22.18 15.18
CA CYS A 381 -16.31 20.85 15.74
C CYS A 381 -17.77 20.78 16.19
N GLU A 382 -18.51 19.77 15.72
CA GLU A 382 -19.89 19.50 16.13
C GLU A 382 -19.98 18.06 16.68
N GLY A 383 -19.82 17.92 17.99
CA GLY A 383 -19.63 16.61 18.59
C GLY A 383 -18.31 15.99 18.13
N LEU A 384 -18.39 14.91 17.35
CA LEU A 384 -17.20 14.23 16.79
C LEU A 384 -16.89 14.64 15.34
N THR A 385 -17.82 15.31 14.64
CA THR A 385 -17.55 15.81 13.28
C THR A 385 -16.78 17.13 13.35
N ASN A 386 -15.99 17.43 12.31
CA ASN A 386 -15.12 18.60 12.26
C ASN A 386 -14.80 19.00 10.81
N ASN A 387 -14.16 20.16 10.61
CA ASN A 387 -13.76 20.65 9.28
C ASN A 387 -12.27 20.49 8.93
N LEU A 388 -11.50 19.66 9.66
CA LEU A 388 -10.07 19.51 9.44
C LEU A 388 -9.74 18.93 8.06
N GLY A 389 -10.59 18.03 7.53
CA GLY A 389 -10.44 17.53 6.16
C GLY A 389 -10.51 18.64 5.11
N LYS A 390 -11.48 19.55 5.25
CA LYS A 390 -11.61 20.73 4.37
C LYS A 390 -10.41 21.67 4.49
N ARG A 391 -9.94 21.96 5.71
CA ARG A 391 -8.73 22.79 5.92
C ARG A 391 -7.46 22.15 5.37
N THR A 392 -7.37 20.83 5.41
CA THR A 392 -6.27 20.07 4.81
C THR A 392 -6.25 20.25 3.30
N ILE A 393 -7.39 20.12 2.62
CA ILE A 393 -7.50 20.33 1.17
C ILE A 393 -7.19 21.79 0.78
N GLU A 394 -7.72 22.77 1.51
CA GLU A 394 -7.43 24.20 1.26
C GLU A 394 -5.94 24.52 1.39
N LEU A 395 -5.28 24.00 2.43
CA LEU A 395 -3.84 24.16 2.62
C LEU A 395 -3.05 23.50 1.49
N ALA A 396 -3.48 22.30 1.07
CA ALA A 396 -2.83 21.58 -0.03
C ALA A 396 -2.98 22.32 -1.37
N ASP A 397 -4.16 22.87 -1.67
CA ASP A 397 -4.41 23.68 -2.87
C ASP A 397 -3.54 24.95 -2.91
N PHE A 398 -3.26 25.56 -1.75
CA PHE A 398 -2.33 26.68 -1.65
C PHE A 398 -0.89 26.23 -1.91
N LEU A 399 -0.42 25.22 -1.19
CA LEU A 399 0.96 24.71 -1.29
C LEU A 399 1.29 24.15 -2.69
N ALA A 400 0.31 23.57 -3.36
CA ALA A 400 0.40 23.10 -4.74
C ALA A 400 0.84 24.20 -5.72
N GLN A 401 0.42 25.45 -5.50
CA GLN A 401 0.79 26.60 -6.33
C GLN A 401 2.28 26.95 -6.22
N HIS A 402 2.92 26.51 -5.13
CA HIS A 402 4.32 26.73 -4.81
C HIS A 402 5.17 25.45 -4.99
N GLY A 403 4.65 24.41 -5.67
CA GLY A 403 5.42 23.20 -5.99
C GLY A 403 5.48 22.16 -4.88
N TRP A 404 4.58 22.24 -3.89
CA TRP A 404 4.51 21.30 -2.77
C TRP A 404 3.29 20.39 -2.90
N ALA A 405 3.47 19.08 -2.83
CA ALA A 405 2.39 18.10 -2.86
C ALA A 405 2.09 17.57 -1.47
N LEU A 406 0.80 17.36 -1.18
CA LEU A 406 0.36 16.61 0.01
C LEU A 406 0.95 15.20 -0.04
N LEU A 407 1.73 14.82 0.97
CA LEU A 407 2.34 13.52 1.06
C LEU A 407 1.51 12.59 1.94
N LEU A 408 1.27 12.99 3.18
CA LEU A 408 0.56 12.23 4.20
C LEU A 408 -0.28 13.16 5.06
N CYS A 409 -1.38 12.66 5.62
CA CYS A 409 -2.02 13.30 6.76
C CYS A 409 -2.58 12.26 7.72
N ASN A 410 -2.64 12.61 8.99
CA ASN A 410 -3.10 11.72 10.04
C ASN A 410 -3.75 12.53 11.17
N GLY A 411 -4.78 11.94 11.75
CA GLY A 411 -5.55 12.51 12.86
C GLY A 411 -4.99 12.11 14.21
N GLY A 412 -5.32 12.89 15.23
CA GLY A 412 -5.10 12.58 16.63
C GLY A 412 -6.06 13.35 17.51
N SER A 413 -6.12 12.97 18.79
CA SER A 413 -6.97 13.68 19.75
C SER A 413 -6.41 13.69 21.17
N VAL A 414 -6.80 14.71 21.93
CA VAL A 414 -6.47 14.89 23.35
C VAL A 414 -7.76 15.22 24.09
N THR A 415 -7.95 14.62 25.26
CA THR A 415 -9.06 14.97 26.17
C THR A 415 -8.44 15.54 27.46
N PRO A 416 -8.32 16.88 27.61
CA PRO A 416 -7.58 17.49 28.72
C PRO A 416 -8.14 17.15 30.10
N GLU A 417 -9.46 17.00 30.18
CA GLU A 417 -10.24 16.87 31.41
C GLU A 417 -11.16 15.63 31.38
N PRO A 418 -10.62 14.41 31.26
CA PRO A 418 -11.42 13.22 30.95
C PRO A 418 -12.43 12.88 32.04
N ASN A 419 -12.21 13.24 33.32
CA ASN A 419 -13.16 12.92 34.39
C ASN A 419 -14.35 13.89 34.50
N THR A 420 -14.10 15.17 34.22
CA THR A 420 -15.04 16.28 34.40
C THR A 420 -15.74 16.62 33.10
N GLU A 421 -14.97 16.70 32.01
CA GLU A 421 -15.42 17.04 30.66
C GLU A 421 -14.98 15.95 29.64
N PRO A 422 -15.44 14.69 29.78
CA PRO A 422 -14.98 13.57 28.94
C PRO A 422 -15.27 13.71 27.44
N ASN A 423 -16.12 14.67 27.04
CA ASN A 423 -16.46 14.94 25.64
C ASN A 423 -15.81 16.23 25.11
N ARG A 424 -14.95 16.90 25.90
CA ARG A 424 -14.14 18.04 25.45
C ARG A 424 -12.89 17.50 24.76
N ILE A 425 -13.05 17.17 23.48
CA ILE A 425 -12.02 16.57 22.65
C ILE A 425 -11.34 17.67 21.82
N ILE A 426 -10.02 17.81 21.99
CA ILE A 426 -9.17 18.59 21.10
C ILE A 426 -8.73 17.67 19.97
N ARG A 427 -8.92 18.10 18.73
CA ARG A 427 -8.57 17.37 17.52
C ARG A 427 -7.28 17.92 16.95
N GLU A 428 -6.48 17.03 16.39
CA GLU A 428 -5.18 17.32 15.82
C GLU A 428 -5.09 16.69 14.44
N GLN A 429 -4.54 17.41 13.47
CA GLN A 429 -4.26 16.90 12.15
C GLN A 429 -2.84 17.28 11.77
N GLN A 430 -1.95 16.29 11.64
CA GLN A 430 -0.63 16.53 11.08
C GLN A 430 -0.69 16.32 9.57
N VAL A 431 -0.27 17.33 8.82
CA VAL A 431 -0.32 17.33 7.35
C VAL A 431 1.10 17.52 6.84
N LYS A 432 1.63 16.52 6.13
CA LYS A 432 2.99 16.50 5.61
C LYS A 432 2.98 16.79 4.12
N PHE A 433 3.88 17.66 3.70
CA PHE A 433 4.08 18.04 2.30
C PHE A 433 5.51 17.78 1.87
N THR A 434 5.68 17.58 0.58
CA THR A 434 6.98 17.37 -0.04
C THR A 434 7.10 18.16 -1.33
N ARG A 435 8.30 18.67 -1.63
CA ARG A 435 8.55 19.39 -2.88
C ARG A 435 8.56 18.43 -4.06
N THR A 436 7.87 18.79 -5.15
CA THR A 436 7.77 17.92 -6.32
C THR A 436 7.53 18.70 -7.62
N THR A 437 7.29 18.01 -8.74
CA THR A 437 7.05 18.66 -10.03
C THR A 437 5.72 19.43 -10.01
N PRO A 438 5.59 20.52 -10.79
CA PRO A 438 4.36 21.30 -10.85
C PRO A 438 3.12 20.47 -11.20
N GLU A 439 3.26 19.46 -12.06
CA GLU A 439 2.16 18.58 -12.49
C GLU A 439 1.64 17.74 -11.33
N LYS A 440 2.55 17.13 -10.54
CA LYS A 440 2.17 16.31 -9.39
C LYS A 440 1.67 17.16 -8.22
N ALA A 441 2.24 18.35 -8.02
CA ALA A 441 1.83 19.27 -6.98
C ALA A 441 0.41 19.81 -7.22
N LYS A 442 0.11 20.23 -8.46
CA LYS A 442 -1.19 20.82 -8.84
C LYS A 442 -2.28 19.81 -9.17
N ALA A 443 -1.98 18.51 -9.09
CA ALA A 443 -2.95 17.45 -9.32
C ALA A 443 -4.11 17.58 -8.30
N PRO A 444 -5.38 17.62 -8.76
CA PRO A 444 -6.53 17.76 -7.86
C PRO A 444 -6.58 16.70 -6.77
N LEU A 445 -6.99 17.11 -5.57
CA LEU A 445 -7.13 16.24 -4.42
C LEU A 445 -8.62 16.07 -4.04
N LEU A 446 -8.93 14.89 -3.54
CA LEU A 446 -10.24 14.55 -2.97
C LEU A 446 -10.04 13.81 -1.66
N MET A 447 -10.60 14.30 -0.57
CA MET A 447 -10.62 13.65 0.72
C MET A 447 -12.00 13.06 1.01
N ILE A 448 -12.04 11.81 1.41
CA ILE A 448 -13.25 11.09 1.81
C ILE A 448 -13.06 10.59 3.24
N GLU A 449 -13.97 10.95 4.15
CA GLU A 449 -13.94 10.52 5.53
C GLU A 449 -15.15 9.64 5.84
N LEU A 450 -14.90 8.43 6.34
CA LEU A 450 -15.94 7.50 6.80
C LEU A 450 -15.96 7.52 8.33
N ARG A 451 -17.10 7.78 8.96
CA ARG A 451 -17.19 7.90 10.43
C ARG A 451 -18.32 7.05 11.00
N THR A 452 -18.11 6.51 12.21
CA THR A 452 -19.21 6.10 13.09
C THR A 452 -19.30 7.07 14.27
N VAL A 453 -20.45 7.69 14.49
CA VAL A 453 -20.66 8.65 15.60
C VAL A 453 -21.65 8.05 16.59
N PRO A 454 -21.20 7.57 17.77
CA PRO A 454 -22.09 7.03 18.78
C PRO A 454 -23.12 8.05 19.26
N TYR A 455 -24.32 7.61 19.61
CA TYR A 455 -25.36 8.48 20.21
C TYR A 455 -26.06 7.85 21.42
N THR A 456 -25.87 6.55 21.68
CA THR A 456 -26.29 5.85 22.92
C THR A 456 -25.27 4.77 23.30
N ASP A 457 -25.22 4.37 24.58
CA ASP A 457 -24.38 3.29 25.13
C ASP A 457 -25.18 2.08 25.68
N ARG A 458 -26.51 2.15 25.74
CA ARG A 458 -27.37 1.07 26.28
C ARG A 458 -28.66 0.91 25.45
N PRO A 459 -28.67 0.06 24.41
CA PRO A 459 -27.48 -0.58 23.82
C PRO A 459 -26.59 0.43 23.07
N PRO A 460 -25.29 0.13 22.87
CA PRO A 460 -24.42 0.98 22.06
C PRO A 460 -24.95 1.15 20.64
N SER A 461 -25.21 2.39 20.22
CA SER A 461 -25.70 2.71 18.86
C SER A 461 -24.98 3.93 18.29
N TRP A 462 -24.89 4.01 16.96
CA TRP A 462 -24.14 5.06 16.24
C TRP A 462 -24.78 5.39 14.89
N HIS A 463 -24.47 6.58 14.37
CA HIS A 463 -24.71 6.95 12.97
C HIS A 463 -23.47 6.66 12.12
N GLY A 464 -23.66 6.22 10.88
CA GLY A 464 -22.61 6.16 9.87
C GLY A 464 -22.63 7.39 8.98
N TYR A 465 -21.49 8.06 8.81
CA TYR A 465 -21.35 9.23 7.94
C TYR A 465 -20.24 9.05 6.92
N ILE A 466 -20.47 9.61 5.73
CA ILE A 466 -19.46 9.72 4.66
C ILE A 466 -19.38 11.19 4.27
N GLU A 467 -18.22 11.80 4.48
CA GLU A 467 -17.94 13.20 4.21
C GLU A 467 -16.97 13.27 3.01
N ILE A 468 -17.22 14.18 2.07
CA ILE A 468 -16.37 14.39 0.90
C ILE A 468 -15.92 15.85 0.90
N CYS A 469 -14.60 16.08 0.78
CA CYS A 469 -13.98 17.38 0.62
C CYS A 469 -13.10 17.41 -0.63
N GLY A 470 -13.22 18.43 -1.45
CA GLY A 470 -12.47 18.60 -2.70
C GLY A 470 -13.36 18.86 -3.91
N ARG A 471 -12.77 19.45 -4.94
CA ARG A 471 -13.49 19.88 -6.16
C ARG A 471 -14.02 18.67 -6.92
N ASP A 472 -15.16 18.86 -7.60
CA ASP A 472 -15.69 17.88 -8.56
C ASP A 472 -14.81 17.86 -9.82
N THR A 473 -13.69 17.17 -9.72
CA THR A 473 -12.80 16.88 -10.85
C THR A 473 -13.36 15.65 -11.56
N ASN A 474 -13.32 15.61 -12.89
CA ASN A 474 -13.77 14.50 -13.74
C ASN A 474 -15.16 13.90 -13.40
N GLY A 475 -16.06 14.67 -12.78
CA GLY A 475 -17.39 14.22 -12.38
C GLY A 475 -17.38 13.23 -11.20
N VAL A 476 -16.28 13.14 -10.45
CA VAL A 476 -16.07 12.19 -9.35
C VAL A 476 -17.18 12.26 -8.30
N HIS A 477 -17.76 13.44 -8.04
CA HIS A 477 -18.88 13.58 -7.10
C HIS A 477 -20.09 12.74 -7.54
N GLY A 478 -20.41 12.74 -8.84
CA GLY A 478 -21.49 11.93 -9.40
C GLY A 478 -21.18 10.42 -9.41
N HIS A 479 -19.92 10.05 -9.60
CA HIS A 479 -19.49 8.65 -9.48
C HIS A 479 -19.60 8.13 -8.03
N LEU A 480 -19.19 8.94 -7.07
CA LEU A 480 -19.29 8.63 -5.64
C LEU A 480 -20.74 8.59 -5.16
N ASP A 481 -21.59 9.53 -5.59
CA ASP A 481 -23.03 9.53 -5.28
C ASP A 481 -23.68 8.19 -5.69
N ARG A 482 -23.39 7.72 -6.91
CA ARG A 482 -23.87 6.42 -7.39
C ARG A 482 -23.31 5.27 -6.56
N PHE A 483 -22.01 5.23 -6.29
CA PHE A 483 -21.39 4.16 -5.50
C PHE A 483 -21.97 4.10 -4.08
N ILE A 484 -22.06 5.24 -3.40
CA ILE A 484 -22.54 5.37 -2.03
C ILE A 484 -24.01 4.99 -1.95
N THR A 485 -24.84 5.48 -2.88
CA THR A 485 -26.28 5.20 -2.88
C THR A 485 -26.56 3.73 -3.21
N GLN A 486 -25.91 3.20 -4.26
CA GLN A 486 -26.14 1.83 -4.74
C GLN A 486 -25.59 0.78 -3.77
N TYR A 487 -24.33 0.89 -3.37
CA TYR A 487 -23.64 -0.19 -2.63
C TYR A 487 -23.63 0.05 -1.12
N MET A 488 -23.49 1.30 -0.68
CA MET A 488 -23.41 1.66 0.74
C MET A 488 -24.75 2.10 1.33
N GLN A 489 -25.84 2.10 0.57
CA GLN A 489 -27.17 2.58 0.98
C GLN A 489 -27.12 3.96 1.66
N GLY A 490 -26.21 4.83 1.19
CA GLY A 490 -26.04 6.16 1.73
C GLY A 490 -27.08 7.11 1.18
N ASN A 491 -27.66 7.95 2.05
CA ASN A 491 -28.55 9.03 1.67
C ASN A 491 -27.81 10.35 1.80
N CYS A 492 -27.79 11.17 0.74
CA CYS A 492 -27.20 12.51 0.81
C CYS A 492 -28.06 13.38 1.73
N ILE A 493 -27.47 13.83 2.84
CA ILE A 493 -28.15 14.66 3.86
C ILE A 493 -27.76 16.13 3.79
N SER A 494 -26.65 16.45 3.12
CA SER A 494 -26.23 17.83 2.88
C SER A 494 -25.36 17.94 1.64
N ARG A 495 -25.60 19.01 0.86
CA ARG A 495 -24.70 19.51 -0.18
C ARG A 495 -24.17 20.85 0.31
N ALA A 496 -22.88 20.94 0.59
CA ALA A 496 -22.21 22.05 1.27
C ALA A 496 -22.58 22.21 2.76
N ALA A 497 -22.36 21.16 3.57
CA ALA A 497 -22.30 21.35 5.01
C ALA A 497 -21.13 22.30 5.33
N GLY A 498 -21.24 23.21 6.30
CA GLY A 498 -20.16 24.17 6.58
C GLY A 498 -18.76 23.56 6.79
N HIS A 499 -18.68 22.26 7.08
CA HIS A 499 -17.44 21.50 7.31
C HIS A 499 -17.00 20.54 6.17
N CYS A 500 -17.85 20.22 5.18
CA CYS A 500 -17.52 19.36 4.02
C CYS A 500 -18.36 19.68 2.77
N ASP A 501 -17.94 19.22 1.59
CA ASP A 501 -18.62 19.56 0.33
C ASP A 501 -19.85 18.68 0.06
N LEU A 502 -19.79 17.39 0.39
CA LEU A 502 -20.94 16.48 0.38
C LEU A 502 -20.96 15.62 1.65
N MET A 503 -22.16 15.38 2.18
CA MET A 503 -22.35 14.54 3.36
C MET A 503 -23.45 13.50 3.12
N TYR A 504 -23.16 12.25 3.43
CA TYR A 504 -24.09 11.13 3.36
C TYR A 504 -24.23 10.47 4.73
N GLN A 505 -25.43 9.96 5.00
CA GLN A 505 -25.69 9.09 6.14
C GLN A 505 -25.94 7.66 5.65
N THR A 506 -25.30 6.68 6.27
CA THR A 506 -25.43 5.26 5.92
C THR A 506 -25.70 4.39 7.15
N SER A 507 -26.49 3.33 6.96
CA SER A 507 -26.72 2.26 7.93
C SER A 507 -25.74 1.09 7.78
N LYS A 508 -24.89 1.08 6.73
CA LYS A 508 -24.01 -0.06 6.43
C LYS A 508 -22.81 -0.20 7.36
N PHE A 509 -22.45 0.85 8.09
CA PHE A 509 -21.37 0.78 9.08
C PHE A 509 -21.84 0.07 10.34
N ARG A 510 -21.32 -1.13 10.53
CA ARG A 510 -21.59 -2.03 11.64
C ARG A 510 -20.34 -2.14 12.51
N LYS A 511 -20.54 -2.26 13.81
CA LYS A 511 -19.50 -2.52 14.81
C LYS A 511 -20.00 -3.58 15.76
N LYS A 512 -19.10 -4.37 16.32
CA LYS A 512 -19.49 -5.31 17.37
C LYS A 512 -19.61 -4.57 18.71
N PRO A 513 -20.60 -4.89 19.52
CA PRO A 513 -20.56 -4.51 20.92
C PRO A 513 -19.50 -5.35 21.61
N SER A 514 -18.63 -4.73 22.41
CA SER A 514 -17.80 -5.46 23.37
C SER A 514 -17.66 -4.67 24.66
N CYS A 515 -17.75 -5.37 25.78
CA CYS A 515 -17.53 -4.83 27.11
C CYS A 515 -16.21 -5.42 27.65
N PHE A 516 -15.12 -4.68 27.49
CA PHE A 516 -13.85 -5.09 28.09
C PHE A 516 -13.89 -4.63 29.55
N GLY A 517 -14.53 -5.44 30.40
CA GLY A 517 -14.87 -5.14 31.80
C GLY A 517 -13.70 -4.81 32.73
N ASP A 518 -13.18 -3.60 32.60
CA ASP A 518 -12.56 -2.86 33.70
C ASP A 518 -13.60 -1.82 34.16
N ASP A 519 -13.72 -1.58 35.47
CA ASP A 519 -14.86 -0.92 36.15
C ASP A 519 -15.10 0.55 35.70
N ARG A 520 -14.30 1.06 34.77
CA ARG A 520 -14.36 2.42 34.20
C ARG A 520 -14.23 2.47 32.68
N SER A 521 -14.35 1.33 31.99
CA SER A 521 -13.93 1.20 30.59
C SER A 521 -15.07 1.26 29.58
N CYS A 522 -14.76 1.93 28.47
CA CYS A 522 -15.59 2.11 27.29
C CYS A 522 -16.13 0.76 26.75
N TYR A 523 -17.31 0.79 26.12
CA TYR A 523 -17.63 -0.12 25.01
C TYR A 523 -16.64 0.16 23.88
N MET A 524 -15.48 -0.48 23.94
CA MET A 524 -14.66 -0.61 22.75
C MET A 524 -15.42 -1.54 21.84
N THR A 525 -15.72 -1.10 20.63
CA THR A 525 -16.56 -1.88 19.71
C THR A 525 -15.74 -2.79 18.80
N GLY A 526 -14.46 -2.98 19.13
CA GLY A 526 -13.54 -3.95 18.54
C GLY A 526 -13.69 -4.01 17.02
N GLU A 527 -14.26 -5.09 16.53
CA GLU A 527 -14.52 -5.34 15.11
C GLU A 527 -15.50 -4.33 14.51
N SER A 528 -15.17 -3.84 13.33
CA SER A 528 -16.10 -3.08 12.49
C SER A 528 -15.97 -3.50 11.04
N ASN A 529 -17.02 -3.24 10.25
CA ASN A 529 -16.95 -3.45 8.81
C ASN A 529 -16.53 -2.17 8.06
N ILE A 530 -16.09 -1.12 8.76
CA ILE A 530 -15.73 0.14 8.11
C ILE A 530 -14.58 -0.09 7.13
N GLY A 531 -13.53 -0.82 7.55
CA GLY A 531 -12.39 -1.19 6.72
C GLY A 531 -12.78 -2.02 5.49
N LYS A 532 -13.80 -2.89 5.61
CA LYS A 532 -14.35 -3.67 4.49
C LYS A 532 -14.84 -2.75 3.38
N TRP A 533 -15.68 -1.77 3.73
CA TRP A 533 -16.21 -0.79 2.79
C TRP A 533 -15.14 0.19 2.30
N THR A 534 -14.23 0.60 3.18
CA THR A 534 -13.06 1.41 2.81
C THR A 534 -12.30 0.76 1.65
N MET A 535 -11.93 -0.52 1.76
CA MET A 535 -11.17 -1.20 0.71
C MET A 535 -11.93 -1.28 -0.62
N ARG A 536 -13.25 -1.53 -0.61
CA ARG A 536 -14.04 -1.57 -1.87
C ARG A 536 -14.20 -0.18 -2.49
N LEU A 537 -14.32 0.86 -1.68
CA LEU A 537 -14.28 2.23 -2.16
C LEU A 537 -12.91 2.57 -2.76
N CYS A 538 -11.82 2.14 -2.12
CA CYS A 538 -10.47 2.31 -2.67
C CYS A 538 -10.30 1.60 -4.01
N ASP A 539 -10.76 0.35 -4.13
CA ASP A 539 -10.70 -0.43 -5.36
C ASP A 539 -11.52 0.26 -6.47
N PHE A 540 -12.73 0.71 -6.16
CA PHE A 540 -13.57 1.45 -7.11
C PHE A 540 -12.89 2.75 -7.61
N MET A 541 -12.35 3.56 -6.69
CA MET A 541 -11.69 4.81 -7.03
C MET A 541 -10.42 4.61 -7.86
N VAL A 542 -9.56 3.68 -7.45
CA VAL A 542 -8.24 3.49 -8.06
C VAL A 542 -8.30 2.71 -9.36
N ASP A 543 -9.24 1.77 -9.48
CA ASP A 543 -9.24 0.80 -10.56
C ASP A 543 -10.44 0.93 -11.49
N HIS A 544 -11.66 1.09 -10.94
CA HIS A 544 -12.85 1.20 -11.78
C HIS A 544 -12.98 2.59 -12.42
N LEU A 545 -12.79 3.67 -11.64
CA LEU A 545 -12.64 5.01 -12.21
C LEU A 545 -11.29 5.18 -12.89
N GLY A 546 -10.24 4.54 -12.36
CA GLY A 546 -8.94 4.40 -13.02
C GLY A 546 -8.08 5.67 -13.06
N GLU A 547 -8.60 6.81 -12.61
CA GLU A 547 -7.93 8.13 -12.66
C GLU A 547 -7.59 8.72 -11.28
N TRP A 548 -7.74 7.96 -10.20
CA TRP A 548 -7.51 8.45 -8.84
C TRP A 548 -6.53 7.56 -8.10
N ASP A 549 -5.37 8.10 -7.71
CA ASP A 549 -4.40 7.39 -6.89
C ASP A 549 -4.66 7.69 -5.41
N LEU A 550 -4.85 6.64 -4.61
CA LEU A 550 -4.95 6.78 -3.15
C LEU A 550 -3.57 7.14 -2.57
N ILE A 551 -3.49 8.21 -1.79
CA ILE A 551 -2.24 8.68 -1.16
C ILE A 551 -2.25 8.59 0.36
N VAL A 552 -3.42 8.72 1.00
CA VAL A 552 -3.59 8.60 2.46
C VAL A 552 -4.72 7.63 2.77
N CYS A 553 -4.51 6.75 3.74
CA CYS A 553 -5.53 5.89 4.32
C CYS A 553 -5.26 5.75 5.81
N ASN A 554 -5.71 6.73 6.59
CA ASN A 554 -5.53 6.77 8.04
C ASN A 554 -6.83 6.36 8.72
N SER A 555 -6.72 5.73 9.88
CA SER A 555 -7.81 5.58 10.81
C SER A 555 -7.64 6.52 11.99
N ASP A 556 -8.72 6.79 12.69
CA ASP A 556 -8.64 7.36 14.03
C ASP A 556 -9.74 6.73 14.88
N ASN A 557 -9.51 6.75 16.19
CA ASN A 557 -10.42 6.22 17.17
C ASN A 557 -10.72 7.29 18.22
N LEU A 558 -12.01 7.58 18.41
CA LEU A 558 -12.45 8.52 19.45
C LEU A 558 -13.39 7.83 20.42
N ASN A 559 -13.61 8.43 21.58
CA ASN A 559 -14.61 7.96 22.53
C ASN A 559 -15.67 9.02 22.75
N ARG A 560 -16.94 8.64 22.64
CA ARG A 560 -18.05 9.46 23.15
C ARG A 560 -18.50 8.92 24.49
N SER A 561 -18.54 9.78 25.50
CA SER A 561 -18.83 9.42 26.87
C SER A 561 -20.25 9.82 27.30
N PHE A 562 -20.90 8.94 28.05
CA PHE A 562 -22.25 9.01 28.58
C PHE A 562 -22.17 8.96 30.11
N THR A 563 -22.71 9.99 30.77
CA THR A 563 -22.63 10.15 32.23
C THR A 563 -23.97 9.83 32.88
N TYR A 564 -23.92 9.05 33.95
CA TYR A 564 -25.07 8.63 34.76
C TYR A 564 -24.86 8.96 36.24
N GLY A 565 -25.94 9.32 36.94
CA GLY A 565 -25.90 9.69 38.36
C GLY A 565 -25.30 11.08 38.62
N GLN A 566 -25.11 11.42 39.90
CA GLN A 566 -24.47 12.67 40.36
C GLN A 566 -23.57 12.42 41.58
N GLY A 567 -22.60 13.30 41.82
CA GLY A 567 -21.72 13.23 43.00
C GLY A 567 -20.78 12.01 42.98
N LEU A 568 -20.66 11.31 44.11
CA LEU A 568 -19.79 10.13 44.27
C LEU A 568 -20.28 8.90 43.50
N ASP A 569 -21.56 8.87 43.10
CA ASP A 569 -22.17 7.77 42.34
C ASP A 569 -22.08 7.98 40.81
N LYS A 570 -21.33 9.00 40.35
CA LYS A 570 -21.15 9.31 38.91
C LYS A 570 -20.50 8.11 38.20
N LYS A 571 -21.22 7.52 37.25
CA LYS A 571 -20.70 6.48 36.33
C LYS A 571 -20.52 7.08 34.94
N ILE A 572 -19.38 6.81 34.32
CA ILE A 572 -19.10 7.19 32.93
C ILE A 572 -18.95 5.90 32.14
N ASN A 573 -19.76 5.74 31.10
CA ASN A 573 -19.53 4.73 30.07
C ASN A 573 -19.16 5.47 28.79
N SER A 574 -18.30 4.91 27.96
CA SER A 574 -18.02 5.51 26.65
C SER A 574 -18.22 4.51 25.54
N VAL A 575 -18.48 4.96 24.32
CA VAL A 575 -18.58 4.12 23.13
C VAL A 575 -17.54 4.62 22.14
N THR A 576 -16.73 3.71 21.59
CA THR A 576 -15.71 4.06 20.60
C THR A 576 -16.35 4.41 19.26
N ALA A 577 -15.95 5.55 18.71
CA ALA A 577 -16.17 6.00 17.34
C ALA A 577 -14.97 5.58 16.46
N ARG A 578 -15.24 5.11 15.24
CA ARG A 578 -14.23 4.81 14.22
C ARG A 578 -14.27 5.88 13.14
N GLU A 579 -13.12 6.28 12.64
CA GLU A 579 -12.98 7.22 11.53
C GLU A 579 -11.93 6.69 10.54
N MET A 580 -12.19 6.80 9.24
CA MET A 580 -11.24 6.47 8.18
C MET A 580 -11.09 7.69 7.26
N GLN A 581 -9.89 8.24 7.18
CA GLN A 581 -9.53 9.34 6.29
C GLN A 581 -8.84 8.79 5.04
N LEU A 582 -9.45 9.03 3.88
CA LEU A 582 -8.90 8.68 2.58
C LEU A 582 -8.58 9.96 1.81
N VAL A 583 -7.39 10.07 1.23
CA VAL A 583 -7.08 11.15 0.29
C VAL A 583 -6.66 10.56 -1.03
N PHE A 584 -7.31 10.98 -2.10
CA PHE A 584 -7.03 10.60 -3.48
C PHE A 584 -6.45 11.78 -4.25
N ARG A 585 -5.51 11.50 -5.13
CA ARG A 585 -4.95 12.46 -6.09
C ARG A 585 -5.38 12.06 -7.49
N HIS A 586 -5.94 13.01 -8.23
CA HIS A 586 -6.32 12.79 -9.63
C HIS A 586 -5.08 12.65 -10.52
N LYS A 587 -5.16 11.74 -11.48
CA LYS A 587 -4.10 11.46 -12.45
C LYS A 587 -4.70 11.42 -13.85
N THR A 588 -4.43 12.47 -14.63
CA THR A 588 -4.85 12.58 -16.03
C THR A 588 -4.34 11.41 -16.87
N GLY A 589 -5.24 10.71 -17.57
CA GLY A 589 -4.92 9.55 -18.41
C GLY A 589 -4.86 8.22 -17.67
N GLY A 590 -5.14 8.22 -16.37
CA GLY A 590 -5.30 7.03 -15.54
C GLY A 590 -4.04 6.20 -15.31
N ARG A 591 -4.23 4.99 -14.76
CA ARG A 591 -3.17 4.00 -14.55
C ARG A 591 -3.26 2.88 -15.58
N GLY A 592 -2.10 2.43 -16.08
CA GLY A 592 -2.01 1.10 -16.67
C GLY A 592 -2.30 0.09 -15.56
N VAL A 593 -3.51 -0.46 -15.54
CA VAL A 593 -3.94 -1.43 -14.53
C VAL A 593 -3.25 -2.76 -14.83
N PHE A 594 -2.32 -3.16 -13.96
CA PHE A 594 -1.66 -4.45 -14.05
C PHE A 594 -1.69 -5.19 -12.70
N MET A 595 -2.04 -6.47 -12.74
CA MET A 595 -2.08 -7.34 -11.58
C MET A 595 -1.13 -8.52 -11.75
N SER A 596 -0.36 -8.82 -10.69
CA SER A 596 0.51 -9.99 -10.66
C SER A 596 -0.18 -11.31 -10.23
N SER A 597 -1.52 -11.34 -10.08
CA SER A 597 -2.21 -12.60 -9.77
C SER A 597 -2.19 -13.51 -10.99
N SER A 598 -1.24 -14.44 -11.00
CA SER A 598 -1.17 -15.49 -12.02
C SER A 598 -2.37 -16.41 -11.86
N ASN A 599 -3.23 -16.43 -12.89
CA ASN A 599 -4.30 -17.42 -13.03
C ASN A 599 -3.80 -18.71 -13.70
N ALA A 600 -2.48 -18.93 -13.74
CA ALA A 600 -1.90 -20.13 -14.33
C ALA A 600 -2.39 -21.37 -13.55
N ALA A 601 -3.07 -22.27 -14.25
CA ALA A 601 -3.51 -23.52 -13.66
C ALA A 601 -2.30 -24.38 -13.24
N PRO A 602 -2.34 -25.04 -12.08
CA PRO A 602 -1.37 -26.07 -11.70
C PRO A 602 -1.22 -27.14 -12.79
N LEU A 603 0.01 -27.63 -12.99
CA LEU A 603 0.28 -28.71 -13.93
C LEU A 603 -0.20 -30.06 -13.39
N GLY A 604 -0.30 -30.20 -12.07
CA GLY A 604 -0.73 -31.43 -11.38
C GLY A 604 0.30 -32.56 -11.40
N ARG A 605 1.48 -32.30 -11.98
CA ARG A 605 2.66 -33.17 -12.00
C ARG A 605 3.93 -32.33 -12.13
N PRO A 606 5.12 -32.88 -11.80
CA PRO A 606 6.37 -32.20 -12.09
C PRO A 606 6.50 -31.87 -13.59
N PRO A 607 7.04 -30.69 -13.94
CA PRO A 607 7.28 -30.33 -15.33
C PRO A 607 8.43 -31.17 -15.94
N LEU A 608 8.58 -31.11 -17.25
CA LEU A 608 9.59 -31.84 -18.02
C LEU A 608 10.97 -31.23 -17.79
N GLN A 609 11.83 -31.95 -17.06
CA GLN A 609 13.21 -31.52 -16.77
C GLN A 609 13.24 -30.09 -16.19
N PRO A 610 12.63 -29.85 -15.01
CA PRO A 610 12.65 -28.53 -14.39
C PRO A 610 14.09 -28.07 -14.22
N PRO A 611 14.38 -26.77 -14.39
CA PRO A 611 15.69 -26.24 -14.09
C PRO A 611 16.08 -26.52 -12.64
N PRO A 612 17.33 -26.97 -12.38
CA PRO A 612 17.76 -27.32 -11.02
C PRO A 612 17.89 -26.11 -10.09
N TYR A 613 17.82 -24.89 -10.64
CA TYR A 613 17.90 -23.63 -9.92
C TYR A 613 16.53 -23.03 -9.58
N TRP A 614 15.43 -23.72 -9.91
CA TRP A 614 14.11 -23.32 -9.41
C TRP A 614 14.06 -23.43 -7.89
N GLN A 615 13.38 -22.48 -7.25
CA GLN A 615 13.33 -22.34 -5.80
C GLN A 615 11.96 -22.68 -5.21
N GLU A 616 10.88 -22.48 -5.97
CA GLU A 616 9.51 -22.68 -5.50
C GLU A 616 9.12 -24.17 -5.56
N PRO A 617 8.99 -24.88 -4.41
CA PRO A 617 8.71 -26.31 -4.39
C PRO A 617 7.42 -26.67 -5.13
N GLY A 618 6.39 -25.81 -5.01
CA GLY A 618 5.12 -26.01 -5.70
C GLY A 618 5.22 -25.89 -7.23
N CYS A 619 6.18 -25.11 -7.74
CA CYS A 619 6.44 -25.08 -9.18
C CYS A 619 7.26 -26.30 -9.61
N ILE A 620 8.18 -26.78 -8.77
CA ILE A 620 9.00 -27.98 -9.05
C ILE A 620 8.15 -29.24 -9.11
N ASP A 621 7.15 -29.39 -8.23
CA ASP A 621 6.22 -30.52 -8.22
C ASP A 621 4.96 -30.33 -9.08
N GLY A 622 4.72 -29.09 -9.52
CA GLY A 622 3.59 -28.70 -10.37
C GLY A 622 2.26 -28.49 -9.66
N THR A 623 2.25 -28.39 -8.33
CA THR A 623 1.07 -28.01 -7.53
C THR A 623 0.75 -26.51 -7.60
N VAL A 624 1.70 -25.67 -8.02
CA VAL A 624 1.55 -24.23 -8.27
C VAL A 624 1.77 -23.94 -9.75
N GLY A 625 0.81 -23.27 -10.40
CA GLY A 625 0.86 -23.03 -11.85
C GLY A 625 1.91 -22.02 -12.32
N HIS A 626 2.29 -21.08 -11.45
CA HIS A 626 3.33 -20.07 -11.72
C HIS A 626 3.72 -19.30 -10.45
N LYS A 627 5.01 -18.98 -10.32
CA LYS A 627 5.53 -18.05 -9.31
C LYS A 627 6.56 -17.11 -9.96
N LEU A 628 6.52 -15.84 -9.55
CA LEU A 628 7.61 -14.90 -9.79
C LEU A 628 8.45 -14.84 -8.53
N VAL A 629 9.76 -15.01 -8.69
CA VAL A 629 10.73 -15.00 -7.59
C VAL A 629 11.78 -13.91 -7.81
N PRO A 630 12.25 -13.24 -6.76
CA PRO A 630 13.46 -12.41 -6.83
C PRO A 630 14.62 -13.11 -7.54
N GLY A 631 15.31 -12.40 -8.45
CA GLY A 631 16.57 -12.88 -8.98
C GLY A 631 17.65 -12.90 -7.89
N SER A 632 18.57 -13.87 -7.97
CA SER A 632 19.73 -13.90 -7.06
C SER A 632 20.71 -12.74 -7.36
N PRO A 633 21.64 -12.41 -6.44
CA PRO A 633 22.69 -11.44 -6.71
C PRO A 633 23.52 -11.77 -7.96
N ASP A 634 23.83 -13.05 -8.17
CA ASP A 634 24.53 -13.53 -9.37
C ASP A 634 23.69 -13.31 -10.63
N GLU A 635 22.40 -13.61 -10.58
CA GLU A 635 21.51 -13.39 -11.71
C GLU A 635 21.45 -11.91 -12.07
N LEU A 636 21.32 -11.02 -11.08
CA LEU A 636 21.34 -9.58 -11.31
C LEU A 636 22.68 -9.12 -11.93
N SER A 637 23.81 -9.65 -11.45
CA SER A 637 25.13 -9.39 -12.04
C SER A 637 25.18 -9.83 -13.51
N TRP A 638 24.66 -11.01 -13.84
CA TRP A 638 24.61 -11.46 -15.23
C TRP A 638 23.68 -10.61 -16.10
N MET A 639 22.58 -10.10 -15.55
CA MET A 639 21.73 -9.14 -16.28
C MET A 639 22.52 -7.86 -16.61
N GLN A 640 23.33 -7.36 -15.68
CA GLN A 640 24.22 -6.23 -15.92
C GLN A 640 25.29 -6.55 -16.98
N GLU A 641 25.91 -7.73 -16.92
CA GLU A 641 26.88 -8.20 -17.91
C GLU A 641 26.26 -8.29 -19.32
N VAL A 642 25.04 -8.80 -19.44
CA VAL A 642 24.31 -8.83 -20.72
C VAL A 642 24.02 -7.41 -21.22
N LEU A 643 23.57 -6.51 -20.35
CA LEU A 643 23.30 -5.11 -20.70
C LEU A 643 24.55 -4.42 -21.25
N ASP A 644 25.66 -4.50 -20.51
CA ASP A 644 26.93 -3.84 -20.86
C ASP A 644 27.59 -4.51 -22.07
N GLY A 645 27.68 -5.84 -22.08
CA GLY A 645 28.38 -6.61 -23.11
C GLY A 645 27.67 -6.65 -24.46
N THR A 646 26.39 -6.30 -24.52
CA THR A 646 25.61 -6.25 -25.77
C THR A 646 25.15 -4.84 -26.16
N PHE A 647 25.62 -3.83 -25.42
CA PHE A 647 25.40 -2.44 -25.74
C PHE A 647 26.11 -2.06 -27.05
N LYS A 648 25.44 -1.26 -27.88
CA LYS A 648 26.00 -0.70 -29.10
C LYS A 648 25.53 0.73 -29.25
N ASN A 649 26.45 1.68 -29.35
CA ASN A 649 26.13 3.11 -29.51
C ASN A 649 25.56 3.42 -30.90
N LYS A 650 24.32 2.98 -31.15
CA LYS A 650 23.59 3.14 -32.41
C LYS A 650 22.10 3.12 -32.12
N VAL A 651 21.32 3.90 -32.87
CA VAL A 651 19.85 3.90 -32.81
C VAL A 651 19.26 3.78 -34.20
N THR A 652 18.04 3.27 -34.28
CA THR A 652 17.24 3.15 -35.49
C THR A 652 15.99 4.02 -35.40
N ARG A 653 15.18 4.00 -36.47
CA ARG A 653 13.88 4.68 -36.53
C ARG A 653 12.83 4.10 -35.57
N ASP A 654 13.11 2.95 -34.96
CA ASP A 654 12.15 2.28 -34.07
C ASP A 654 12.10 2.93 -32.69
N ARG A 655 13.15 3.67 -32.30
CA ARG A 655 13.17 4.50 -31.09
C ARG A 655 12.28 5.72 -31.29
N LYS A 656 11.21 5.82 -30.48
CA LYS A 656 10.17 6.85 -30.61
C LYS A 656 10.13 7.87 -29.47
N ASP A 657 11.05 7.78 -28.52
CA ASP A 657 11.03 8.62 -27.30
C ASP A 657 11.74 9.98 -27.44
N GLY A 658 12.39 10.25 -28.58
CA GLY A 658 13.09 11.51 -28.85
C GLY A 658 14.31 11.79 -27.95
N GLN A 659 14.65 10.87 -27.04
CA GLN A 659 15.76 11.06 -26.11
C GLN A 659 17.11 10.71 -26.75
N PRO A 660 18.20 11.37 -26.31
CA PRO A 660 19.53 10.91 -26.68
C PRO A 660 19.74 9.46 -26.18
N LEU A 661 20.57 8.71 -26.88
CA LEU A 661 21.00 7.39 -26.39
C LEU A 661 21.80 7.56 -25.09
N ALA A 662 21.54 6.67 -24.13
CA ALA A 662 22.27 6.55 -22.88
C ALA A 662 23.68 6.03 -23.13
N ASP A 663 24.64 6.34 -22.25
CA ASP A 663 25.98 5.76 -22.30
C ASP A 663 25.99 4.35 -21.70
N ARG A 664 25.06 4.08 -20.78
CA ARG A 664 24.96 2.81 -20.07
C ARG A 664 23.53 2.51 -19.61
N PHE A 665 23.22 1.22 -19.49
CA PHE A 665 22.03 0.73 -18.82
C PHE A 665 22.43 0.05 -17.51
N VAL A 666 21.83 0.47 -16.40
CA VAL A 666 22.14 -0.06 -15.06
C VAL A 666 20.97 -0.91 -14.57
N ALA A 667 21.19 -2.21 -14.45
CA ALA A 667 20.24 -3.14 -13.86
C ALA A 667 20.04 -2.79 -12.38
N VAL A 668 18.80 -2.53 -12.01
CA VAL A 668 18.39 -2.21 -10.64
C VAL A 668 17.84 -3.48 -9.97
N GLN A 669 17.02 -4.23 -10.70
CA GLN A 669 16.37 -5.42 -10.18
C GLN A 669 16.12 -6.42 -11.31
N CYS A 670 16.08 -7.71 -10.98
CA CYS A 670 15.50 -8.71 -11.85
C CYS A 670 14.58 -9.65 -11.08
N VAL A 671 13.56 -10.15 -11.78
CA VAL A 671 12.64 -11.18 -11.29
C VAL A 671 12.66 -12.35 -12.25
N ARG A 672 12.66 -13.57 -11.70
CA ARG A 672 12.64 -14.83 -12.45
C ARG A 672 11.23 -15.43 -12.46
N SER A 673 10.84 -15.97 -13.61
CA SER A 673 9.59 -16.72 -13.78
C SER A 673 9.84 -18.20 -13.60
N GLU A 674 9.11 -18.81 -12.65
CA GLU A 674 9.04 -20.27 -12.46
C GLU A 674 7.63 -20.72 -12.86
N HIS A 675 7.48 -21.05 -14.15
CA HIS A 675 6.18 -21.36 -14.75
C HIS A 675 6.17 -22.80 -15.31
N PRO A 676 5.65 -23.79 -14.56
CA PRO A 676 5.61 -25.19 -14.99
C PRO A 676 4.96 -25.41 -16.35
N GLY A 677 3.77 -24.82 -16.57
CA GLY A 677 3.04 -24.95 -17.83
C GLY A 677 3.78 -24.40 -19.05
N LEU A 678 4.39 -23.21 -18.96
CA LEU A 678 5.19 -22.65 -20.05
C LEU A 678 6.49 -23.42 -20.26
N TRP A 679 7.15 -23.84 -19.17
CA TRP A 679 8.37 -24.63 -19.22
C TRP A 679 8.13 -25.98 -19.92
N ASP A 680 7.01 -26.64 -19.67
CA ASP A 680 6.66 -27.90 -20.33
C ASP A 680 6.58 -27.76 -21.85
N ARG A 681 5.90 -26.71 -22.33
CA ARG A 681 5.81 -26.41 -23.77
C ARG A 681 7.19 -26.13 -24.35
N PHE A 682 8.01 -25.37 -23.63
CA PHE A 682 9.38 -25.05 -24.02
C PHE A 682 10.29 -26.29 -24.08
N ALA A 683 10.24 -27.14 -23.06
CA ALA A 683 11.04 -28.35 -22.96
C ALA A 683 10.70 -29.36 -24.06
N GLU A 684 9.41 -29.50 -24.41
CA GLU A 684 8.97 -30.35 -25.51
C GLU A 684 9.43 -29.79 -26.87
N ARG A 685 9.30 -28.47 -27.09
CA ARG A 685 9.81 -27.84 -28.31
C ARG A 685 11.32 -27.99 -28.44
N ARG A 686 12.07 -27.82 -27.35
CA ARG A 686 13.52 -28.05 -27.27
C ARG A 686 13.88 -29.46 -27.72
N ARG A 687 13.14 -30.46 -27.25
CA ARG A 687 13.34 -31.87 -27.61
C ARG A 687 13.15 -32.11 -29.12
N LEU A 688 12.10 -31.53 -29.71
CA LEU A 688 11.81 -31.63 -31.13
C LEU A 688 12.90 -30.97 -31.99
N VAL A 689 13.33 -29.75 -31.63
CA VAL A 689 14.36 -29.02 -32.37
C VAL A 689 15.73 -29.70 -32.24
N ALA A 690 16.10 -30.19 -31.05
CA ALA A 690 17.31 -30.97 -30.86
C ALA A 690 17.35 -32.22 -31.76
N ALA A 691 16.21 -32.89 -31.91
CA ALA A 691 16.10 -34.05 -32.80
C ALA A 691 16.28 -33.67 -34.28
N ALA A 692 15.70 -32.54 -34.71
CA ALA A 692 15.80 -32.02 -36.07
C ALA A 692 17.20 -31.49 -36.43
N CYS A 693 17.96 -31.03 -35.44
CA CYS A 693 19.32 -30.51 -35.63
C CYS A 693 20.42 -31.58 -35.50
N ARG A 694 20.06 -32.87 -35.36
CA ARG A 694 21.07 -33.94 -35.26
C ARG A 694 22.01 -33.95 -36.46
N GLY A 695 23.32 -33.87 -36.20
CA GLY A 695 24.36 -33.85 -37.23
C GLY A 695 24.62 -32.48 -37.86
N PHE A 696 23.91 -31.44 -37.43
CA PHE A 696 24.16 -30.05 -37.84
C PHE A 696 25.10 -29.38 -36.82
N GLY A 697 26.18 -28.74 -37.29
CA GLY A 697 27.25 -28.22 -36.44
C GLY A 697 27.53 -26.72 -36.54
N ASP A 698 26.88 -25.99 -37.44
CA ASP A 698 27.17 -24.57 -37.72
C ASP A 698 26.03 -23.67 -37.24
N PHE A 699 25.94 -23.50 -35.92
CA PHE A 699 24.90 -22.68 -35.30
C PHE A 699 25.31 -21.21 -35.23
N VAL A 700 24.34 -20.32 -35.47
CA VAL A 700 24.52 -18.90 -35.14
C VAL A 700 24.43 -18.73 -33.63
N GLU A 701 25.50 -18.22 -33.03
CA GLU A 701 25.55 -17.88 -31.61
C GLU A 701 25.23 -16.39 -31.38
N PRO A 702 24.23 -16.07 -30.54
CA PRO A 702 23.95 -14.69 -30.15
C PRO A 702 25.01 -14.09 -29.23
N LYS A 703 25.24 -12.77 -29.33
CA LYS A 703 26.22 -12.03 -28.53
C LYS A 703 26.00 -12.10 -27.02
N THR A 704 24.75 -12.27 -26.59
CA THR A 704 24.36 -12.46 -25.19
C THR A 704 25.05 -13.66 -24.53
N MET A 705 25.36 -14.71 -25.29
CA MET A 705 26.01 -15.92 -24.78
C MET A 705 27.46 -15.65 -24.37
N ALA A 706 28.17 -14.81 -25.14
CA ALA A 706 29.52 -14.38 -24.81
C ALA A 706 29.54 -13.28 -23.74
N ALA A 707 28.52 -12.42 -23.71
CA ALA A 707 28.42 -11.29 -22.77
C ALA A 707 28.30 -11.74 -21.30
N ALA A 708 27.54 -12.82 -21.03
CA ALA A 708 27.35 -13.34 -19.67
C ALA A 708 27.52 -14.87 -19.64
N PRO A 709 28.76 -15.38 -19.51
CA PRO A 709 29.06 -16.81 -19.53
C PRO A 709 28.33 -17.61 -18.43
N GLY A 710 28.14 -17.01 -17.24
CA GLY A 710 27.41 -17.65 -16.13
C GLY A 710 25.95 -17.92 -16.48
N LEU A 711 25.30 -16.98 -17.17
CA LEU A 711 23.95 -17.16 -17.69
C LEU A 711 23.93 -18.16 -18.86
N ALA A 712 24.88 -18.06 -19.79
CA ALA A 712 24.99 -18.93 -20.95
C ALA A 712 25.14 -20.43 -20.58
N GLN A 713 25.80 -20.72 -19.46
CA GLN A 713 25.94 -22.10 -18.95
C GLN A 713 24.58 -22.78 -18.70
N ARG A 714 23.51 -22.03 -18.45
CA ARG A 714 22.14 -22.55 -18.26
C ARG A 714 21.49 -23.06 -19.55
N CYS A 715 22.13 -22.87 -20.70
CA CYS A 715 21.72 -23.42 -21.99
C CYS A 715 22.46 -24.72 -22.35
N VAL A 716 23.50 -25.08 -21.59
CA VAL A 716 24.42 -26.18 -21.92
C VAL A 716 24.22 -27.35 -20.95
N HIS A 717 23.92 -28.53 -21.48
CA HIS A 717 23.88 -29.75 -20.70
C HIS A 717 25.29 -30.37 -20.61
N ALA A 718 25.74 -30.74 -19.41
CA ALA A 718 27.08 -31.25 -19.17
C ALA A 718 27.48 -32.43 -20.09
N ALA A 719 26.54 -33.34 -20.38
CA ALA A 719 26.81 -34.54 -21.18
C ALA A 719 26.62 -34.38 -22.69
N VAL A 720 25.72 -33.50 -23.15
CA VAL A 720 25.31 -33.45 -24.57
C VAL A 720 25.46 -32.06 -25.20
N GLY A 721 26.02 -31.09 -24.45
CA GLY A 721 26.21 -29.73 -24.91
C GLY A 721 24.88 -28.99 -25.11
N ASN A 722 24.76 -28.27 -26.23
CA ASN A 722 23.61 -27.44 -26.57
C ASN A 722 22.95 -27.88 -27.89
N PRO A 723 22.35 -29.09 -27.96
CA PRO A 723 21.91 -29.70 -29.22
C PRO A 723 20.72 -28.99 -29.89
N ALA A 724 20.00 -28.15 -29.16
CA ALA A 724 18.88 -27.36 -29.69
C ALA A 724 19.27 -25.91 -30.01
N ASN A 725 20.56 -25.55 -29.89
CA ASN A 725 21.04 -24.17 -29.97
C ASN A 725 20.21 -23.22 -29.08
N GLN A 726 20.08 -23.54 -27.80
CA GLN A 726 19.43 -22.65 -26.83
C GLN A 726 20.30 -21.42 -26.59
N ALA A 727 19.69 -20.24 -26.54
CA ALA A 727 20.38 -19.00 -26.21
C ALA A 727 19.46 -18.05 -25.45
N TYR A 728 20.06 -17.05 -24.80
CA TYR A 728 19.29 -15.95 -24.21
C TYR A 728 19.15 -14.80 -25.20
N LEU A 729 17.97 -14.21 -25.30
CA LEU A 729 17.70 -13.05 -26.15
C LEU A 729 16.83 -12.03 -25.40
N LEU A 730 16.82 -10.80 -25.87
CA LEU A 730 16.25 -9.64 -25.20
C LEU A 730 14.97 -9.15 -25.87
N HIS A 731 14.02 -8.67 -25.09
CA HIS A 731 12.81 -8.00 -25.58
C HIS A 731 12.49 -6.78 -24.71
N GLY A 732 12.59 -5.57 -25.27
CA GLY A 732 12.25 -4.36 -24.53
C GLY A 732 10.75 -4.11 -24.50
N THR A 733 10.25 -3.66 -23.35
CA THR A 733 8.83 -3.36 -23.14
C THR A 733 8.68 -2.41 -21.93
N ASN A 734 7.49 -2.26 -21.36
CA ASN A 734 7.31 -1.56 -20.08
C ASN A 734 7.24 -2.55 -18.90
N PRO A 735 7.53 -2.10 -17.66
CA PRO A 735 7.54 -2.96 -16.48
C PRO A 735 6.28 -3.83 -16.33
N THR A 736 5.11 -3.20 -16.42
CA THR A 736 3.79 -3.85 -16.44
C THR A 736 3.72 -5.00 -17.47
N SER A 737 4.10 -4.74 -18.71
CA SER A 737 4.00 -5.70 -19.82
C SER A 737 5.05 -6.80 -19.72
N ALA A 738 6.25 -6.50 -19.20
CA ALA A 738 7.27 -7.51 -18.93
C ALA A 738 6.72 -8.58 -17.99
N VAL A 739 6.11 -8.16 -16.87
CA VAL A 739 5.49 -9.10 -15.93
C VAL A 739 4.33 -9.86 -16.57
N ALA A 740 3.48 -9.18 -17.35
CA ALA A 740 2.37 -9.83 -18.05
C ALA A 740 2.86 -10.99 -18.94
N ILE A 741 3.97 -10.78 -19.64
CA ILE A 741 4.59 -11.77 -20.53
C ILE A 741 5.22 -12.91 -19.71
N LEU A 742 5.85 -12.64 -18.57
CA LEU A 742 6.36 -13.70 -17.69
C LEU A 742 5.24 -14.65 -17.21
N GLN A 743 4.02 -14.13 -17.05
CA GLN A 743 2.85 -14.89 -16.60
C GLN A 743 2.13 -15.61 -17.74
N ASN A 744 1.88 -14.91 -18.85
CA ASN A 744 0.96 -15.39 -19.89
C ASN A 744 1.67 -15.81 -21.17
N SER A 745 3.00 -15.69 -21.22
CA SER A 745 3.81 -15.80 -22.44
C SER A 745 3.50 -14.68 -23.46
N PHE A 746 4.12 -14.75 -24.63
CA PHE A 746 3.88 -13.83 -25.74
C PHE A 746 2.56 -14.18 -26.44
N THR A 747 1.68 -13.21 -26.65
CA THR A 747 0.47 -13.38 -27.46
C THR A 747 0.78 -13.14 -28.94
N VAL A 748 0.73 -14.21 -29.75
CA VAL A 748 1.06 -14.15 -31.19
C VAL A 748 0.09 -13.24 -31.98
N ASP A 749 -1.15 -13.05 -31.51
CA ASP A 749 -2.17 -12.18 -32.14
C ASP A 749 -1.86 -10.66 -32.06
N PHE A 750 -0.85 -10.26 -31.28
CA PHE A 750 -0.38 -8.87 -31.18
C PHE A 750 0.94 -8.60 -31.90
N ALA A 751 1.56 -9.63 -32.50
CA ALA A 751 2.77 -9.47 -33.30
C ALA A 751 2.52 -8.47 -34.46
N GLY A 752 3.21 -7.33 -34.43
CA GLY A 752 3.16 -6.32 -35.49
C GLY A 752 2.21 -5.13 -35.29
N LYS A 753 1.42 -5.06 -34.21
CA LYS A 753 0.50 -3.92 -33.96
C LYS A 753 1.20 -2.65 -33.44
N SER A 754 2.38 -2.78 -32.83
CA SER A 754 3.07 -1.68 -32.12
C SER A 754 4.39 -1.23 -32.79
N ALA A 755 4.98 -2.10 -33.63
CA ALA A 755 6.27 -1.92 -34.28
C ALA A 755 6.38 -2.77 -35.56
N GLY A 756 7.19 -2.33 -36.52
CA GLY A 756 7.18 -2.82 -37.91
C GLY A 756 7.50 -4.31 -38.06
N THR A 757 6.75 -5.00 -38.94
CA THR A 757 6.88 -6.43 -39.25
C THR A 757 7.90 -6.70 -40.38
N MET A 758 9.12 -6.17 -40.27
CA MET A 758 10.11 -6.19 -41.37
C MET A 758 10.43 -7.61 -41.89
N PHE A 759 10.28 -8.63 -41.04
CA PHE A 759 10.64 -10.04 -41.29
C PHE A 759 9.44 -11.00 -41.07
N GLY A 760 8.22 -10.46 -41.10
CA GLY A 760 6.98 -11.21 -40.90
C GLY A 760 6.32 -10.99 -39.52
N PRO A 761 5.10 -11.53 -39.31
CA PRO A 761 4.31 -11.34 -38.10
C PRO A 761 4.69 -12.36 -37.01
N GLY A 762 5.85 -12.19 -36.38
CA GLY A 762 6.35 -13.06 -35.32
C GLY A 762 6.74 -12.31 -34.04
N VAL A 763 7.24 -13.05 -33.05
CA VAL A 763 7.82 -12.48 -31.83
C VAL A 763 9.27 -12.07 -32.13
N TYR A 764 9.57 -10.80 -31.93
CA TYR A 764 10.90 -10.21 -32.16
C TYR A 764 11.70 -10.18 -30.86
N LEU A 765 12.86 -10.83 -30.88
CA LEU A 765 13.88 -10.72 -29.85
C LEU A 765 15.18 -10.16 -30.46
N ALA A 766 16.03 -9.57 -29.64
CA ALA A 766 17.32 -9.01 -30.05
C ALA A 766 18.46 -9.57 -29.21
N GLU A 767 19.65 -9.64 -29.77
CA GLU A 767 20.86 -9.94 -28.99
C GLU A 767 21.52 -8.69 -28.41
N SER A 768 21.08 -7.50 -28.81
CA SER A 768 21.63 -6.21 -28.34
C SER A 768 20.69 -5.54 -27.37
N SER A 769 21.22 -5.17 -26.20
CA SER A 769 20.49 -4.40 -25.19
C SER A 769 20.01 -3.06 -25.75
N THR A 770 20.82 -2.38 -26.56
CA THR A 770 20.41 -1.12 -27.20
C THR A 770 19.24 -1.28 -28.16
N LYS A 771 19.17 -2.39 -28.91
CA LYS A 771 18.02 -2.64 -29.79
C LYS A 771 16.76 -2.93 -28.99
N ALA A 772 16.86 -3.72 -27.93
CA ALA A 772 15.74 -3.96 -27.03
C ALA A 772 15.26 -2.63 -26.40
N ASP A 773 16.17 -1.78 -25.93
CA ASP A 773 15.87 -0.48 -25.31
C ASP A 773 15.05 0.47 -26.21
N GLU A 774 15.14 0.37 -27.54
CA GLU A 774 14.32 1.18 -28.46
C GLU A 774 12.81 0.94 -28.28
N TYR A 775 12.44 -0.23 -27.75
CA TYR A 775 11.06 -0.62 -27.44
C TYR A 775 10.71 -0.48 -25.96
N ALA A 776 11.72 -0.30 -25.10
CA ALA A 776 11.51 -0.19 -23.67
C ALA A 776 10.85 1.14 -23.30
N ARG A 777 9.95 1.11 -22.33
CA ARG A 777 9.26 2.28 -21.79
C ARG A 777 9.16 2.19 -20.27
N ASP A 778 8.91 3.32 -19.64
CA ASP A 778 8.57 3.42 -18.23
C ASP A 778 7.05 3.32 -17.98
N ASP A 779 6.67 2.92 -16.77
CA ASP A 779 5.29 2.97 -16.28
C ASP A 779 5.00 4.33 -15.65
N ALA A 780 4.60 5.29 -16.50
CA ALA A 780 4.42 6.69 -16.13
C ALA A 780 3.55 6.91 -14.88
N GLY A 781 4.10 7.64 -13.91
CA GLY A 781 3.39 8.08 -12.71
C GLY A 781 2.99 6.94 -11.77
N GLY A 782 3.69 5.80 -11.82
CA GLY A 782 3.60 4.72 -10.85
C GLY A 782 4.68 4.81 -9.77
N GLU A 783 4.72 3.83 -8.86
CA GLU A 783 5.76 3.70 -7.82
C GLU A 783 7.15 3.36 -8.41
N TYR A 784 7.25 3.11 -9.71
CA TYR A 784 8.49 2.76 -10.42
C TYR A 784 8.80 3.74 -11.57
N ASP A 785 8.31 4.97 -11.43
CA ASP A 785 8.55 6.06 -12.38
C ASP A 785 10.07 6.19 -12.62
N GLY A 786 10.49 6.23 -13.89
CA GLY A 786 11.91 6.28 -14.28
C GLY A 786 12.63 4.93 -14.41
N LEU A 787 11.97 3.79 -14.16
CA LEU A 787 12.51 2.46 -14.49
C LEU A 787 11.99 1.95 -15.85
N TYR A 788 12.90 1.42 -16.65
CA TYR A 788 12.62 0.74 -17.92
C TYR A 788 12.66 -0.77 -17.72
N ALA A 789 12.04 -1.54 -18.62
CA ALA A 789 12.04 -2.99 -18.53
C ALA A 789 12.45 -3.68 -19.82
N LEU A 790 13.16 -4.79 -19.67
CA LEU A 790 13.38 -5.76 -20.73
C LEU A 790 13.16 -7.17 -20.19
N LEU A 791 12.81 -8.08 -21.09
CA LEU A 791 12.78 -9.51 -20.82
C LEU A 791 14.09 -10.14 -21.28
N VAL A 792 14.60 -11.08 -20.48
CA VAL A 792 15.67 -12.00 -20.88
C VAL A 792 15.03 -13.37 -21.07
N CYS A 793 14.86 -13.73 -22.33
CA CYS A 793 14.12 -14.91 -22.76
C CYS A 793 15.08 -16.02 -23.12
N LYS A 794 14.86 -17.23 -22.60
CA LYS A 794 15.52 -18.43 -23.08
C LYS A 794 14.82 -18.88 -24.36
N ALA A 795 15.55 -18.95 -25.46
CA ALA A 795 15.02 -19.29 -26.77
C ALA A 795 15.67 -20.55 -27.33
N VAL A 796 14.89 -21.40 -27.99
CA VAL A 796 15.36 -22.55 -28.78
C VAL A 796 15.54 -22.09 -30.22
N LEU A 797 16.79 -21.89 -30.65
CA LEU A 797 17.07 -21.34 -31.97
C LEU A 797 17.09 -22.39 -33.07
N GLY A 798 17.66 -23.58 -32.79
CA GLY A 798 17.98 -24.56 -33.83
C GLY A 798 18.78 -23.95 -34.99
N ARG A 799 18.44 -24.36 -36.22
CA ARG A 799 18.93 -23.77 -37.47
C ARG A 799 18.27 -22.41 -37.75
N SER A 800 19.06 -21.41 -38.15
CA SER A 800 18.57 -20.09 -38.55
C SER A 800 18.28 -20.02 -40.04
N TYR A 801 17.18 -19.36 -40.43
CA TYR A 801 17.03 -18.80 -41.77
C TYR A 801 17.57 -17.36 -41.78
N VAL A 802 18.75 -17.15 -42.34
CA VAL A 802 19.44 -15.84 -42.30
C VAL A 802 19.04 -14.99 -43.51
N THR A 803 18.61 -13.75 -43.28
CA THR A 803 18.25 -12.81 -44.34
C THR A 803 18.67 -11.39 -44.01
N GLU A 804 19.11 -10.65 -45.03
CA GLU A 804 19.44 -9.22 -44.95
C GLU A 804 18.28 -8.32 -45.46
N LYS A 805 17.29 -8.94 -46.12
CA LYS A 805 16.18 -8.29 -46.83
C LYS A 805 14.88 -8.45 -46.06
N ALA A 806 14.05 -7.40 -46.09
CA ALA A 806 12.69 -7.43 -45.56
C ALA A 806 11.81 -8.39 -46.37
N GLY A 807 10.83 -9.00 -45.71
CA GLY A 807 9.89 -9.95 -46.32
C GLY A 807 9.16 -10.77 -45.25
N ASP A 808 8.17 -11.56 -45.67
CA ASP A 808 7.56 -12.57 -44.80
C ASP A 808 8.23 -13.92 -45.05
N PHE A 809 8.87 -14.47 -44.01
CA PHE A 809 9.62 -15.72 -44.07
C PHE A 809 9.04 -16.78 -43.12
N ARG A 810 7.79 -16.60 -42.69
CA ARG A 810 7.11 -17.51 -41.75
C ARG A 810 7.16 -18.98 -42.21
N ASP A 811 6.95 -19.23 -43.50
CA ASP A 811 6.93 -20.60 -44.04
C ASP A 811 8.27 -21.32 -43.92
N GLN A 812 9.39 -20.58 -43.89
CA GLN A 812 10.74 -21.16 -43.70
C GLN A 812 10.93 -21.74 -42.29
N VAL A 813 10.14 -21.26 -41.33
CA VAL A 813 10.16 -21.73 -39.94
C VAL A 813 9.07 -22.76 -39.70
N LEU A 814 7.85 -22.52 -40.20
CA LEU A 814 6.72 -23.43 -40.00
C LEU A 814 6.85 -24.75 -40.79
N SER A 815 7.67 -24.79 -41.85
CA SER A 815 8.04 -26.05 -42.52
C SER A 815 8.84 -27.01 -41.63
N GLY A 816 9.44 -26.49 -40.55
CA GLY A 816 10.26 -27.24 -39.60
C GLY A 816 11.75 -27.32 -39.97
N GLU A 817 12.18 -26.74 -41.09
CA GLU A 817 13.59 -26.74 -41.51
C GLU A 817 14.48 -25.79 -40.70
N CYS A 818 13.91 -24.65 -40.30
CA CYS A 818 14.57 -23.65 -39.45
C CYS A 818 13.76 -23.43 -38.18
N GLY A 819 14.43 -23.09 -37.08
CA GLY A 819 13.78 -22.78 -35.81
C GLY A 819 13.28 -21.33 -35.71
N HIS A 820 13.92 -20.41 -36.45
CA HIS A 820 13.61 -18.97 -36.46
C HIS A 820 14.19 -18.29 -37.70
N VAL A 821 13.78 -17.03 -37.92
CA VAL A 821 14.39 -16.12 -38.91
C VAL A 821 15.38 -15.20 -38.21
N LEU A 822 16.58 -15.07 -38.78
CA LEU A 822 17.60 -14.10 -38.35
C LEU A 822 17.66 -12.96 -39.36
N GLY A 823 17.15 -11.79 -38.96
CA GLY A 823 17.28 -10.56 -39.71
C GLY A 823 18.64 -9.91 -39.45
N ASP A 824 19.61 -10.09 -40.34
CA ASP A 824 20.99 -9.60 -40.19
C ASP A 824 21.16 -8.19 -40.77
N ARG A 825 20.56 -7.20 -40.11
CA ARG A 825 20.73 -5.78 -40.49
C ARG A 825 22.07 -5.21 -40.02
N GLU A 826 22.77 -5.90 -39.13
CA GLU A 826 24.15 -5.57 -38.79
C GLU A 826 25.07 -5.75 -39.99
N LYS A 827 24.97 -6.87 -40.71
CA LYS A 827 25.71 -7.06 -41.96
C LYS A 827 25.20 -6.16 -43.08
N ALA A 828 23.89 -5.97 -43.19
CA ALA A 828 23.29 -5.20 -44.29
C ALA A 828 23.57 -3.69 -44.23
N VAL A 829 23.44 -3.08 -43.04
CA VAL A 829 23.51 -1.61 -42.83
C VAL A 829 24.20 -1.21 -41.52
N GLY A 830 24.90 -2.14 -40.87
CA GLY A 830 25.64 -1.89 -39.65
C GLY A 830 24.78 -1.74 -38.39
N THR A 831 23.47 -2.03 -38.42
CA THR A 831 22.58 -1.88 -37.25
C THR A 831 22.62 -3.11 -36.35
N PHE A 832 21.52 -3.86 -36.24
CA PHE A 832 21.29 -4.89 -35.24
C PHE A 832 20.84 -6.19 -35.90
N ARG A 833 21.09 -7.32 -35.23
CA ARG A 833 20.49 -8.62 -35.58
C ARG A 833 19.23 -8.83 -34.73
N GLU A 834 18.15 -9.21 -35.39
CA GLU A 834 16.87 -9.53 -34.75
C GLU A 834 16.47 -10.97 -35.05
N PHE A 835 15.87 -11.64 -34.07
CA PHE A 835 15.51 -13.05 -34.10
C PHE A 835 13.98 -13.15 -34.02
N ILE A 836 13.37 -13.72 -35.07
CA ILE A 836 11.92 -13.73 -35.24
C ILE A 836 11.40 -15.16 -35.11
N PHE A 837 10.50 -15.36 -34.15
CA PHE A 837 9.91 -16.65 -33.83
C PHE A 837 8.43 -16.70 -34.20
N PHE A 838 8.02 -17.84 -34.75
CA PHE A 838 6.63 -18.11 -35.13
C PHE A 838 6.00 -19.25 -34.30
N HIS A 839 6.81 -19.89 -33.44
CA HIS A 839 6.33 -20.83 -32.42
C HIS A 839 6.58 -20.22 -31.05
N GLU A 840 5.51 -19.89 -30.34
CA GLU A 840 5.57 -19.36 -28.97
C GLU A 840 6.36 -20.29 -28.04
N ALA A 841 6.15 -21.61 -28.16
CA ALA A 841 6.87 -22.62 -27.39
C ALA A 841 8.39 -22.66 -27.63
N SER A 842 8.92 -21.95 -28.64
CA SER A 842 10.37 -21.80 -28.79
C SER A 842 10.96 -20.79 -27.81
N ILE A 843 10.13 -20.05 -27.06
CA ILE A 843 10.56 -18.99 -26.14
C ILE A 843 10.02 -19.29 -24.74
N TYR A 844 10.90 -19.21 -23.75
CA TYR A 844 10.55 -19.16 -22.35
C TYR A 844 11.00 -17.80 -21.78
N PRO A 845 10.06 -16.88 -21.49
CA PRO A 845 10.40 -15.60 -20.88
C PRO A 845 10.81 -15.85 -19.43
N GLU A 846 12.13 -15.90 -19.18
CA GLU A 846 12.69 -16.40 -17.92
C GLU A 846 12.89 -15.28 -16.90
N TYR A 847 13.32 -14.09 -17.34
CA TYR A 847 13.51 -12.94 -16.46
C TYR A 847 12.86 -11.69 -17.01
N ALA A 848 12.40 -10.83 -16.11
CA ALA A 848 12.26 -9.40 -16.37
C ALA A 848 13.35 -8.64 -15.61
N VAL A 849 14.05 -7.77 -16.31
CA VAL A 849 15.10 -6.90 -15.79
C VAL A 849 14.61 -5.48 -15.85
N PHE A 850 14.69 -4.81 -14.71
CA PHE A 850 14.33 -3.42 -14.56
C PHE A 850 15.60 -2.60 -14.42
N TYR A 851 15.73 -1.56 -15.24
CA TYR A 851 16.98 -0.84 -15.39
C TYR A 851 16.77 0.67 -15.55
N ARG A 852 17.83 1.42 -15.29
CA ARG A 852 17.92 2.86 -15.55
C ARG A 852 18.84 3.14 -16.74
N ARG A 853 18.62 4.30 -17.33
CA ARG A 853 19.50 4.88 -18.36
C ARG A 853 20.44 5.87 -17.71
N GLU A 854 21.73 5.73 -17.94
CA GLU A 854 22.75 6.68 -17.47
C GLU A 854 23.44 7.37 -18.63
N LYS A 855 23.70 8.66 -18.46
CA LYS A 855 24.50 9.48 -19.37
C LYS A 855 25.40 10.41 -18.57
N ASP A 856 26.67 10.50 -18.95
CA ASP A 856 27.68 11.29 -18.23
C ASP A 856 27.77 10.95 -16.72
N GLY A 857 27.55 9.68 -16.36
CA GLY A 857 27.55 9.20 -14.98
C GLY A 857 26.34 9.64 -14.14
N LYS A 858 25.28 10.13 -14.78
CA LYS A 858 24.03 10.55 -14.13
C LYS A 858 22.84 9.82 -14.71
N VAL A 859 21.84 9.54 -13.87
CA VAL A 859 20.55 9.00 -14.32
C VAL A 859 19.87 10.01 -15.25
N MET A 860 19.45 9.54 -16.42
CA MET A 860 18.76 10.38 -17.40
C MET A 860 17.36 10.76 -16.92
N ALA A 861 16.97 12.01 -17.17
CA ALA A 861 15.59 12.47 -16.98
C ALA A 861 14.62 11.76 -17.93
N ARG A 862 13.31 11.81 -17.63
CA ARG A 862 12.25 11.16 -18.41
C ARG A 862 12.05 11.81 -19.80
N PRO A 863 11.59 11.06 -20.83
CA PRO A 863 11.12 11.66 -22.07
C PRO A 863 9.86 12.52 -21.84
N GLU A 864 9.83 13.75 -22.36
CA GLU A 864 8.58 14.50 -22.50
C GLU A 864 7.64 13.71 -23.44
N ARG A 865 6.42 13.41 -22.99
CA ARG A 865 5.44 12.70 -23.83
C ARG A 865 4.56 13.73 -24.54
N GLU A 866 4.28 13.51 -25.82
CA GLU A 866 3.13 14.15 -26.47
C GLU A 866 1.87 13.81 -25.65
N LEU A 867 1.18 14.85 -25.20
CA LEU A 867 -0.16 14.73 -24.62
C LEU A 867 -1.00 13.91 -25.61
N ALA A 868 -1.73 12.91 -25.11
CA ALA A 868 -2.72 12.23 -25.93
C ALA A 868 -3.61 13.31 -26.59
N PRO A 869 -3.91 13.21 -27.90
CA PRO A 869 -4.75 14.21 -28.54
C PRO A 869 -6.05 14.30 -27.73
N THR A 870 -6.37 15.53 -27.33
CA THR A 870 -7.70 15.88 -26.81
C THR A 870 -8.72 15.25 -27.74
N MET A 871 -9.67 14.48 -27.19
CA MET A 871 -10.78 13.97 -28.00
C MET A 871 -11.35 15.17 -28.77
N MET A 872 -11.26 15.13 -30.10
CA MET A 872 -11.89 16.13 -30.94
C MET A 872 -13.37 16.17 -30.54
N GLU A 873 -13.84 17.38 -30.21
CA GLU A 873 -15.26 17.70 -30.16
C GLU A 873 -15.89 17.11 -31.43
N MET A 874 -16.87 16.23 -31.25
CA MET A 874 -17.77 15.86 -32.33
C MET A 874 -18.51 17.14 -32.72
N GLU A 875 -18.00 17.83 -33.74
CA GLU A 875 -18.77 18.85 -34.45
C GLU A 875 -20.05 18.18 -34.97
N ASP A 876 -21.17 18.80 -34.64
CA ASP A 876 -22.49 18.51 -35.17
C ASP A 876 -22.42 18.43 -36.70
N VAL A 877 -22.68 17.25 -37.24
CA VAL A 877 -23.00 17.11 -38.67
C VAL A 877 -24.51 17.22 -38.79
N GLU A 878 -24.97 18.42 -39.17
CA GLU A 878 -26.32 18.64 -39.72
C GLU A 878 -26.56 17.74 -40.94
N ALA A 879 -27.52 16.82 -40.83
CA ALA A 879 -28.55 16.50 -41.82
C ALA A 879 -29.53 15.43 -41.28
#